data_AF-A0A8S1V208-F1
#
_entry.id   AF-A0A8S1V208-F1
#
_cell.length_a   1.000
_cell.length_b   1.000
_cell.length_c   1.000
_cell.angle_alpha   90.00
_cell.angle_beta   90.00
_cell.angle_gamma   90.00
#
_symmetry.space_group_name_H-M   'P 1'
#
loop_
_entity.id
_entity.type
_entity.pdbx_description
1 polymer ?
#
loop_
_entity_poly.entity_id
_entity_poly.type
_entity_poly.pdbx_seq_one_letter_code
_entity_poly.pdbx_strand_id
1 'polypeptide(L)'
;MNTINVMSLFMLVQVLVSSQYISIGDQCKCQDLSTELDCNLRGSCRWNSIQMTCLESNQYQSTIVSTSPLKQVEAKSSSLYCDHFSQIECPNQNGCAWFENKCLMFTGCTSYVKSNDDDCKKISKDCFSDGLRCVELDECNTYTYQKSCVISKKGKYCYWNTQNRRCEQVKECNDLPTFLISDSECRTQLQFCTTKLGGGCVESGSCADAVSAVSCVSDRQQGMECFWAEGKCRDKTCENALTSLKTDAQCKEFLSHCTTKANGGCTMRLRCNDAQIEDACIKDTNGNDCFWTGDQCKEKLCENAPPSYVTNQQCSYLSSNCITNGQGCSINHGCTSALKEEFCEKDAEGNPCIWTGVFCTQKKCEDSNFKGDELCSTYMSTCIGKPDDQIGCRTKTCETAASDLITNDDCEKYLPNSNCIAKKSGGCTMNTRCSAIDFESACVKDSQGNKCYWNENEQKCLTVTTCSQINIQSKCIADQFGQPCQWVDQFMNNIKAQCVNKSCSSAPMYIKSEKECNEYYKSDNIQCTLKKGGGCREKSTCQDVDVIDGCTTDKDGNTCLWDQTTSKCRKQMCSDFTELTYFGCSKNRADCTIGFGGQCADLQECSSYLNKMSCVKGTDGVCLWIEHFKDGKGACFQFDSCQSLKWQTDAECKLASNSCTTDGEQCVPITECRSTNINGGCVTGTDGECIQTVPSLHSTESKTCSKFINCSTAYYLTHEECQQAHSFCTTNGETGCRDLTSCEHYAVKESCHLNNKGIQFDDLGSIISTGKCSWDESNQNCREQVCSDLVFKSEDECSQILTNCTSDGEKCVEKQSCQMYIDESICNSRKGIDGPCFWSEGTCRIKQCQEIKQGTNQNACSSIKDCISDGEKCVLKDKCAKYNTKVACNISGVDGICVWDENLRTCQVMNSCNDANNDESACNLANDRCLWDSSQNELSRCSEHSCLSYSLQSGQCQYFKTWKNDKYHICKMIQGKCSQIDATTLTAEECYIYSFYTYSWSPLSNRCMQCSRILENGSNNANSTNSNKTIYQYVLGTITGFFAFAAVL
;
A
#
# COMPACT_ATOMS: atom_id res chain seq x y z
N MET A 1 52.35 -18.54 0.64
CA MET A 1 51.44 -17.96 -0.37
C MET A 1 50.17 -18.78 -0.39
N ASN A 2 49.05 -18.06 -0.38
CA ASN A 2 47.65 -18.51 -0.41
C ASN A 2 47.04 -19.02 0.90
N THR A 3 47.12 -18.16 1.92
CA THR A 3 46.29 -18.08 3.13
C THR A 3 45.27 -16.94 3.00
N ILE A 4 44.52 -16.87 1.90
CA ILE A 4 43.46 -15.89 1.67
C ILE A 4 42.32 -16.62 0.96
N ASN A 5 41.38 -17.19 1.74
CA ASN A 5 39.98 -17.46 1.31
C ASN A 5 39.13 -18.22 2.36
N VAL A 6 39.67 -18.58 3.53
CA VAL A 6 38.88 -19.29 4.56
C VAL A 6 38.36 -18.36 5.68
N MET A 7 38.94 -17.16 5.86
CA MET A 7 38.44 -16.19 6.84
C MET A 7 37.19 -15.42 6.41
N SER A 8 36.87 -15.36 5.11
CA SER A 8 35.67 -14.67 4.61
C SER A 8 34.40 -15.53 4.66
N LEU A 9 34.51 -16.85 4.93
CA LEU A 9 33.36 -17.74 5.06
C LEU A 9 33.02 -18.09 6.53
N PHE A 10 33.94 -17.85 7.47
CA PHE A 10 33.72 -18.07 8.91
C PHE A 10 33.10 -16.85 9.63
N MET A 11 33.20 -15.65 9.03
CA MET A 11 32.50 -14.44 9.48
C MET A 11 31.02 -14.36 9.04
N LEU A 12 30.55 -15.30 8.22
CA LEU A 12 29.18 -15.37 7.72
C LEU A 12 28.31 -16.46 8.39
N VAL A 13 28.87 -17.22 9.35
CA VAL A 13 28.16 -18.36 9.98
C VAL A 13 28.07 -18.25 11.53
N GLN A 14 28.60 -17.18 12.14
CA GLN A 14 28.40 -16.90 13.58
C GLN A 14 27.32 -15.84 13.90
N VAL A 15 26.52 -15.41 12.92
CA VAL A 15 25.47 -14.40 13.11
C VAL A 15 24.09 -15.00 13.48
N LEU A 16 23.94 -16.32 13.62
CA LEU A 16 22.65 -16.89 14.02
C LEU A 16 22.83 -17.87 15.18
N VAL A 17 22.80 -17.33 16.41
CA VAL A 17 22.01 -17.80 17.57
C VAL A 17 22.50 -17.02 18.80
N SER A 18 21.74 -15.99 19.18
CA SER A 18 21.64 -15.46 20.54
C SER A 18 20.37 -14.62 20.63
N SER A 19 19.21 -15.29 20.61
CA SER A 19 17.96 -14.65 21.05
C SER A 19 18.11 -14.34 22.54
N GLN A 20 18.15 -13.05 22.86
CA GLN A 20 18.13 -12.55 24.22
C GLN A 20 16.76 -12.83 24.85
N TYR A 21 16.74 -13.33 26.08
CA TYR A 21 15.64 -13.06 27.00
C TYR A 21 15.79 -11.61 27.45
N ILE A 22 14.80 -10.76 27.19
CA ILE A 22 14.70 -9.41 27.76
C ILE A 22 13.67 -9.45 28.88
N SER A 23 14.12 -8.98 30.05
CA SER A 23 13.33 -8.70 31.24
C SER A 23 12.37 -7.54 30.97
N ILE A 24 11.09 -7.73 31.30
CA ILE A 24 10.08 -6.68 31.33
C ILE A 24 10.39 -5.72 32.49
N GLY A 25 10.46 -4.43 32.19
CA GLY A 25 10.43 -3.39 33.20
C GLY A 25 10.97 -2.06 32.74
N ASP A 26 10.31 -1.39 31.80
CA ASP A 26 10.43 0.07 31.62
C ASP A 26 9.05 0.65 31.30
N GLN A 27 8.81 1.87 31.77
CA GLN A 27 7.49 2.39 32.13
C GLN A 27 7.12 3.57 31.19
N CYS A 28 6.02 3.51 30.41
CA CYS A 28 5.60 4.43 29.31
C CYS A 28 5.83 5.94 29.55
N LYS A 29 6.33 6.76 28.62
CA LYS A 29 6.50 8.23 28.80
C LYS A 29 5.17 8.97 28.56
N CYS A 30 5.04 10.21 29.05
CA CYS A 30 3.77 10.97 28.97
C CYS A 30 3.30 11.16 27.53
N GLN A 31 4.22 11.46 26.63
CA GLN A 31 3.93 11.73 25.22
C GLN A 31 3.43 10.50 24.46
N ASP A 32 3.62 9.29 25.00
CA ASP A 32 3.12 8.02 24.46
C ASP A 32 1.64 7.78 24.85
N LEU A 33 1.11 8.53 25.82
CA LEU A 33 -0.25 8.41 26.33
C LEU A 33 -1.18 9.31 25.52
N SER A 34 -2.11 8.71 24.78
CA SER A 34 -2.95 9.40 23.78
C SER A 34 -4.38 9.67 24.26
N THR A 35 -4.69 9.37 25.52
CA THR A 35 -5.99 9.65 26.14
C THR A 35 -5.82 10.44 27.43
N GLU A 36 -6.76 11.35 27.70
CA GLU A 36 -6.77 12.17 28.91
C GLU A 36 -6.82 11.31 30.19
N LEU A 37 -7.51 10.16 30.14
CA LEU A 37 -7.63 9.27 31.30
C LEU A 37 -6.31 8.57 31.63
N ASP A 38 -5.62 8.00 30.63
CA ASP A 38 -4.33 7.31 30.84
C ASP A 38 -3.21 8.31 31.17
N CYS A 39 -3.26 9.49 30.54
CA CYS A 39 -2.37 10.60 30.83
C CYS A 39 -2.48 11.05 32.29
N ASN A 40 -3.70 11.23 32.79
CA ASN A 40 -3.94 11.74 34.14
C ASN A 40 -3.86 10.64 35.23
N LEU A 41 -3.89 9.35 34.86
CA LEU A 41 -3.62 8.23 35.78
C LEU A 41 -2.14 8.14 36.16
N ARG A 42 -1.25 8.76 35.37
CA ARG A 42 0.21 8.76 35.60
C ARG A 42 0.66 10.14 36.04
N GLY A 43 0.98 10.28 37.33
CA GLY A 43 1.13 11.58 37.99
C GLY A 43 2.20 12.55 37.46
N SER A 44 3.10 12.12 36.57
CA SER A 44 4.12 12.98 35.92
C SER A 44 3.64 13.64 34.62
N CYS A 45 2.42 13.31 34.17
CA CYS A 45 1.88 13.66 32.86
C CYS A 45 0.61 14.48 33.00
N ARG A 46 0.46 15.53 32.19
CA ARG A 46 -0.76 16.36 32.18
C ARG A 46 -1.30 16.43 30.77
N TRP A 47 -2.59 16.15 30.64
CA TRP A 47 -3.27 16.25 29.38
C TRP A 47 -3.39 17.72 28.99
N ASN A 48 -2.73 18.12 27.91
CA ASN A 48 -2.87 19.45 27.36
C ASN A 48 -4.13 19.46 26.49
N SER A 49 -5.24 19.96 27.05
CA SER A 49 -6.54 20.00 26.39
C SER A 49 -6.62 20.95 25.19
N ILE A 50 -5.64 21.84 25.03
CA ILE A 50 -5.53 22.76 23.89
C ILE A 50 -4.78 22.10 22.73
N GLN A 51 -3.83 21.21 23.03
CA GLN A 51 -3.01 20.49 22.04
C GLN A 51 -3.44 19.01 21.84
N MET A 52 -4.42 18.52 22.61
CA MET A 52 -4.79 17.10 22.82
C MET A 52 -3.61 16.12 22.73
N THR A 53 -2.61 16.40 23.55
CA THR A 53 -1.42 15.57 23.75
C THR A 53 -1.10 15.52 25.23
N CYS A 54 -0.58 14.38 25.69
CA CYS A 54 -0.17 14.20 27.06
C CYS A 54 1.29 14.66 27.22
N LEU A 55 1.51 15.77 27.92
CA LEU A 55 2.83 16.40 27.99
C LEU A 55 3.48 16.14 29.34
N GLU A 56 4.81 16.10 29.33
CA GLU A 56 5.58 16.29 30.55
C GLU A 56 5.40 17.75 30.99
N SER A 57 5.12 17.95 32.27
CA SER A 57 4.54 19.19 32.81
C SER A 57 5.46 20.43 32.68
N ASN A 58 6.71 20.26 32.24
CA ASN A 58 7.84 21.17 32.32
C ASN A 58 8.10 22.05 31.07
N GLN A 59 7.24 22.03 30.04
CA GLN A 59 7.42 22.82 28.78
C GLN A 59 6.56 24.09 28.65
N TYR A 60 6.08 24.70 29.74
CA TYR A 60 5.24 25.91 29.69
C TYR A 60 5.98 27.14 30.28
N GLN A 61 6.55 28.00 29.43
CA GLN A 61 7.03 29.34 29.84
C GLN A 61 6.70 30.43 28.82
N SER A 62 6.37 31.61 29.34
CA SER A 62 5.68 32.74 28.70
C SER A 62 6.59 33.94 28.45
N THR A 63 6.36 34.71 27.37
CA THR A 63 6.88 36.09 27.19
C THR A 63 5.76 37.02 26.70
N ILE A 64 5.69 38.23 27.29
CA ILE A 64 4.67 39.27 27.05
C ILE A 64 5.35 40.49 26.41
N VAL A 65 4.85 40.97 25.26
CA VAL A 65 4.96 42.38 24.82
C VAL A 65 3.63 42.83 24.20
N SER A 66 3.18 44.02 24.60
CA SER A 66 1.87 44.62 24.36
C SER A 66 1.72 45.32 22.98
N THR A 67 0.53 45.16 22.39
CA THR A 67 -0.38 46.14 21.72
C THR A 67 -1.04 45.59 20.43
N SER A 68 -2.38 45.62 20.41
CA SER A 68 -3.35 45.02 19.45
C SER A 68 -3.33 45.61 18.02
N PRO A 69 -4.16 45.14 17.03
CA PRO A 69 -5.13 44.02 17.01
C PRO A 69 -5.13 43.09 15.76
N LEU A 70 -5.86 41.96 15.89
CA LEU A 70 -6.51 41.09 14.86
C LEU A 70 -5.66 40.08 14.04
N LYS A 71 -5.72 38.79 14.44
CA LYS A 71 -6.41 37.68 13.74
C LYS A 71 -6.10 36.35 14.46
N GLN A 72 -7.14 35.72 15.03
CA GLN A 72 -7.02 34.43 15.69
C GLN A 72 -7.24 33.29 14.71
N VAL A 73 -6.31 32.35 14.79
CA VAL A 73 -6.22 31.05 14.13
C VAL A 73 -6.82 30.02 15.10
N GLU A 74 -7.71 29.17 14.61
CA GLU A 74 -8.21 28.01 15.35
C GLU A 74 -7.20 26.85 15.23
N ALA A 75 -6.87 26.27 16.39
CA ALA A 75 -6.09 25.05 16.53
C ALA A 75 -7.02 23.83 16.58
N LYS A 76 -6.63 22.80 15.81
CA LYS A 76 -7.11 21.41 15.83
C LYS A 76 -6.14 20.55 16.64
N SER A 77 -6.67 19.47 17.18
CA SER A 77 -6.04 18.15 17.36
C SER A 77 -7.23 17.17 17.48
N SER A 78 -7.18 15.83 17.53
CA SER A 78 -6.30 14.72 17.14
C SER A 78 -7.13 13.47 17.52
N SER A 79 -6.98 12.41 16.71
CA SER A 79 -7.43 11.01 16.88
C SER A 79 -8.27 10.58 15.69
N LEU A 80 -7.61 10.03 14.67
CA LEU A 80 -8.28 9.53 13.47
C LEU A 80 -7.84 8.11 13.10
N TYR A 81 -6.78 7.53 13.67
CA TYR A 81 -6.26 6.28 13.12
C TYR A 81 -7.17 5.06 13.39
N CYS A 82 -7.55 4.81 14.65
CA CYS A 82 -8.33 3.61 15.00
C CYS A 82 -9.84 3.79 14.81
N ASP A 83 -10.33 5.02 14.94
CA ASP A 83 -11.75 5.37 15.11
C ASP A 83 -12.62 5.07 13.86
N HIS A 84 -11.98 4.76 12.73
CA HIS A 84 -12.59 4.44 11.45
C HIS A 84 -12.90 2.95 11.25
N PHE A 85 -12.25 2.09 12.04
CA PHE A 85 -12.39 0.64 11.88
C PHE A 85 -13.60 0.14 12.66
N SER A 86 -14.47 -0.60 11.97
CA SER A 86 -15.65 -1.20 12.58
C SER A 86 -15.29 -2.25 13.63
N GLN A 87 -16.30 -2.75 14.37
CA GLN A 87 -16.13 -3.85 15.34
C GLN A 87 -15.40 -5.08 14.80
N ILE A 88 -15.56 -5.36 13.50
CA ILE A 88 -14.99 -6.54 12.85
C ILE A 88 -13.58 -6.23 12.31
N GLU A 89 -13.35 -5.00 11.89
CA GLU A 89 -12.07 -4.58 11.31
C GLU A 89 -11.05 -4.21 12.39
N CYS A 90 -11.50 -3.57 13.46
CA CYS A 90 -10.67 -2.99 14.52
C CYS A 90 -9.71 -3.97 15.19
N PRO A 91 -10.15 -5.16 15.64
CA PRO A 91 -9.25 -6.11 16.30
C PRO A 91 -8.13 -6.58 15.36
N ASN A 92 -8.27 -6.37 14.04
CA ASN A 92 -7.28 -6.79 13.06
C ASN A 92 -6.28 -5.70 12.67
N GLN A 93 -6.43 -4.47 13.16
CA GLN A 93 -5.58 -3.32 12.83
C GLN A 93 -4.44 -3.16 13.83
N ASN A 94 -3.22 -3.02 13.32
CA ASN A 94 -2.04 -2.86 14.16
C ASN A 94 -2.14 -1.56 14.97
N GLY A 95 -2.04 -1.64 16.28
CA GLY A 95 -2.12 -0.48 17.16
C GLY A 95 -3.54 -0.02 17.48
N CYS A 96 -4.58 -0.84 17.20
CA CYS A 96 -5.96 -0.58 17.59
C CYS A 96 -6.61 -1.73 18.39
N ALA A 97 -7.46 -1.39 19.35
CA ALA A 97 -8.21 -2.34 20.15
C ALA A 97 -9.67 -1.94 20.27
N TRP A 98 -10.53 -2.93 20.08
CA TRP A 98 -11.97 -2.79 20.16
C TRP A 98 -12.42 -2.94 21.61
N PHE A 99 -12.81 -1.83 22.23
CA PHE A 99 -13.27 -1.82 23.61
C PHE A 99 -14.44 -0.84 23.77
N GLU A 100 -15.50 -1.26 24.47
CA GLU A 100 -16.73 -0.47 24.69
C GLU A 100 -17.38 0.14 23.44
N ASN A 101 -17.49 -0.65 22.36
CA ASN A 101 -18.10 -0.25 21.08
C ASN A 101 -17.39 0.89 20.33
N LYS A 102 -16.09 1.08 20.61
CA LYS A 102 -15.21 1.97 19.85
C LYS A 102 -13.92 1.22 19.51
N CYS A 103 -13.36 1.53 18.35
CA CYS A 103 -12.00 1.14 18.02
C CYS A 103 -11.07 2.23 18.50
N LEU A 104 -10.30 1.93 19.54
CA LEU A 104 -9.41 2.87 20.22
C LEU A 104 -7.96 2.50 19.93
N MET A 105 -7.03 3.41 20.19
CA MET A 105 -5.60 3.08 20.17
C MET A 105 -5.30 1.93 21.16
N PHE A 106 -4.54 0.94 20.71
CA PHE A 106 -4.20 -0.26 21.48
C PHE A 106 -3.03 0.01 22.42
N THR A 107 -3.29 -0.08 23.73
CA THR A 107 -2.31 0.21 24.79
C THR A 107 -1.69 -1.05 25.40
N GLY A 108 -2.03 -2.24 24.89
CA GLY A 108 -1.58 -3.56 25.38
C GLY A 108 -2.73 -4.45 25.86
N CYS A 109 -2.55 -5.77 25.84
CA CYS A 109 -3.63 -6.72 26.16
C CYS A 109 -3.97 -6.74 27.66
N THR A 110 -2.99 -6.53 28.53
CA THR A 110 -3.15 -6.65 29.99
C THR A 110 -4.11 -5.63 30.61
N SER A 111 -4.44 -4.57 29.86
CA SER A 111 -5.42 -3.54 30.21
C SER A 111 -6.86 -4.06 30.19
N TYR A 112 -7.11 -5.23 29.58
CA TYR A 112 -8.44 -5.77 29.39
C TYR A 112 -8.66 -7.04 30.21
N VAL A 113 -9.52 -6.95 31.24
CA VAL A 113 -9.82 -8.08 32.12
C VAL A 113 -10.90 -8.98 31.49
N LYS A 114 -10.51 -9.83 30.55
CA LYS A 114 -11.35 -10.91 29.99
C LYS A 114 -10.73 -12.28 30.25
N SER A 115 -11.56 -13.22 30.66
CA SER A 115 -11.15 -14.57 31.10
C SER A 115 -11.27 -15.65 30.01
N ASN A 116 -11.64 -15.28 28.78
CA ASN A 116 -11.74 -16.18 27.63
C ASN A 116 -11.08 -15.59 26.38
N ASP A 117 -10.58 -16.46 25.51
CA ASP A 117 -9.79 -16.08 24.34
C ASP A 117 -10.63 -15.36 23.29
N ASP A 118 -11.88 -15.76 23.08
CA ASP A 118 -12.75 -15.16 22.08
C ASP A 118 -13.02 -13.68 22.38
N ASP A 119 -13.16 -13.31 23.65
CA ASP A 119 -13.36 -11.93 24.08
C ASP A 119 -12.06 -11.13 24.05
N CYS A 120 -10.89 -11.75 24.28
CA CYS A 120 -9.61 -11.09 24.08
C CYS A 120 -9.32 -10.85 22.59
N LYS A 121 -9.61 -11.84 21.74
CA LYS A 121 -9.47 -11.73 20.28
C LYS A 121 -10.45 -10.75 19.65
N LYS A 122 -11.61 -10.53 20.27
CA LYS A 122 -12.55 -9.46 19.92
C LYS A 122 -12.03 -8.07 20.28
N ILE A 123 -11.03 -7.95 21.16
CA ILE A 123 -10.41 -6.68 21.53
C ILE A 123 -9.25 -6.40 20.57
N SER A 124 -8.31 -7.33 20.45
CA SER A 124 -7.29 -7.32 19.40
C SER A 124 -6.95 -8.75 19.04
N LYS A 125 -6.72 -9.03 17.76
CA LYS A 125 -6.32 -10.37 17.27
C LYS A 125 -5.03 -10.87 17.92
N ASP A 126 -4.22 -9.94 18.42
CA ASP A 126 -2.92 -10.19 19.06
C ASP A 126 -3.04 -10.46 20.57
N CYS A 127 -4.28 -10.48 21.11
CA CYS A 127 -4.59 -10.80 22.50
C CYS A 127 -5.25 -12.16 22.68
N PHE A 128 -4.85 -12.87 23.73
CA PHE A 128 -5.52 -14.10 24.20
C PHE A 128 -5.65 -14.06 25.73
N SER A 129 -6.45 -14.94 26.33
CA SER A 129 -6.71 -14.90 27.77
C SER A 129 -5.76 -15.77 28.57
N ASP A 130 -5.28 -15.27 29.70
CA ASP A 130 -4.60 -16.10 30.73
C ASP A 130 -5.57 -16.80 31.69
N GLY A 131 -6.88 -16.60 31.49
CA GLY A 131 -7.95 -17.06 32.37
C GLY A 131 -8.41 -16.04 33.40
N LEU A 132 -7.72 -14.90 33.54
CA LEU A 132 -8.09 -13.78 34.39
C LEU A 132 -8.21 -12.47 33.57
N ARG A 133 -7.29 -12.23 32.63
CA ARG A 133 -7.21 -11.05 31.77
C ARG A 133 -6.62 -11.41 30.40
N CYS A 134 -6.67 -10.47 29.47
CA CYS A 134 -6.00 -10.61 28.18
C CYS A 134 -4.50 -10.37 28.34
N VAL A 135 -3.68 -11.09 27.58
CA VAL A 135 -2.22 -11.00 27.55
C VAL A 135 -1.76 -11.05 26.09
N GLU A 136 -0.61 -10.44 25.79
CA GLU A 136 -0.09 -10.44 24.42
C GLU A 136 0.42 -11.81 24.00
N LEU A 137 0.26 -12.12 22.71
CA LEU A 137 1.00 -13.19 22.04
C LEU A 137 2.50 -13.01 22.22
N ASP A 138 3.16 -14.05 22.74
CA ASP A 138 4.61 -14.08 22.93
C ASP A 138 5.16 -15.49 22.68
N GLU A 139 6.44 -15.75 22.97
CA GLU A 139 7.03 -17.08 22.86
C GLU A 139 6.42 -18.03 23.90
N CYS A 140 6.16 -19.30 23.54
CA CYS A 140 5.41 -20.22 24.41
C CYS A 140 5.97 -20.34 25.83
N ASN A 141 7.30 -20.25 26.00
CA ASN A 141 7.97 -20.33 27.30
C ASN A 141 7.71 -19.15 28.25
N THR A 142 7.14 -18.03 27.77
CA THR A 142 6.80 -16.88 28.61
C THR A 142 5.40 -16.99 29.22
N TYR A 143 4.57 -17.91 28.70
CA TYR A 143 3.25 -18.17 29.25
C TYR A 143 3.33 -18.93 30.58
N THR A 144 2.94 -18.25 31.65
CA THR A 144 2.96 -18.76 33.02
C THR A 144 1.67 -19.49 33.42
N TYR A 145 0.60 -19.35 32.65
CA TYR A 145 -0.69 -19.99 32.90
C TYR A 145 -1.05 -21.02 31.82
N GLN A 146 -1.65 -22.13 32.24
CA GLN A 146 -2.02 -23.22 31.33
C GLN A 146 -2.99 -22.76 30.23
N LYS A 147 -3.93 -21.87 30.55
CA LYS A 147 -4.93 -21.39 29.60
C LYS A 147 -4.34 -20.48 28.51
N SER A 148 -3.26 -19.78 28.84
CA SER A 148 -2.46 -18.98 27.91
C SER A 148 -1.69 -19.82 26.89
N CYS A 149 -1.44 -21.09 27.19
CA CYS A 149 -0.54 -21.94 26.44
C CYS A 149 -1.18 -22.53 25.19
N VAL A 150 -1.50 -21.67 24.23
CA VAL A 150 -2.23 -22.06 23.02
C VAL A 150 -1.41 -21.82 21.77
N ILE A 151 -0.95 -20.58 21.54
CA ILE A 151 -0.26 -20.21 20.31
C ILE A 151 0.74 -19.09 20.59
N SER A 152 1.91 -19.14 19.95
CA SER A 152 2.94 -18.12 20.07
C SER A 152 2.72 -16.96 19.10
N LYS A 153 3.44 -15.85 19.30
CA LYS A 153 3.43 -14.69 18.37
C LYS A 153 3.80 -14.99 16.91
N LYS A 154 4.46 -16.14 16.65
CA LYS A 154 4.78 -16.60 15.29
C LYS A 154 3.67 -17.47 14.67
N GLY A 155 2.52 -17.58 15.32
CA GLY A 155 1.41 -18.43 14.87
C GLY A 155 1.66 -19.94 15.04
N LYS A 156 2.65 -20.33 15.86
CA LYS A 156 2.97 -21.73 16.18
C LYS A 156 2.26 -22.18 17.45
N TYR A 157 1.59 -23.32 17.44
CA TYR A 157 0.95 -23.86 18.64
C TYR A 157 1.94 -24.11 19.77
N CYS A 158 1.47 -23.90 20.99
CA CYS A 158 2.19 -24.16 22.22
C CYS A 158 1.63 -25.42 22.90
N TYR A 159 2.47 -26.09 23.67
CA TYR A 159 2.12 -27.27 24.43
C TYR A 159 2.32 -27.02 25.93
N TRP A 160 1.30 -27.30 26.72
CA TRP A 160 1.41 -27.21 28.16
C TRP A 160 2.02 -28.50 28.73
N ASN A 161 3.29 -28.42 29.12
CA ASN A 161 3.97 -29.54 29.76
C ASN A 161 3.43 -29.70 31.19
N THR A 162 2.51 -30.66 31.35
CA THR A 162 1.87 -30.94 32.65
C THR A 162 2.85 -31.42 33.72
N GLN A 163 4.00 -31.98 33.33
CA GLN A 163 5.04 -32.43 34.27
C GLN A 163 5.84 -31.26 34.84
N ASN A 164 6.22 -30.30 33.98
CA ASN A 164 7.01 -29.12 34.39
C ASN A 164 6.15 -27.89 34.72
N ARG A 165 4.82 -27.97 34.55
CA ARG A 165 3.84 -26.87 34.73
C ARG A 165 4.27 -25.58 34.04
N ARG A 166 4.81 -25.71 32.84
CA ARG A 166 5.21 -24.58 32.02
C ARG A 166 4.77 -24.83 30.60
N CYS A 167 4.51 -23.73 29.91
CA CYS A 167 4.23 -23.77 28.50
C CYS A 167 5.54 -23.93 27.72
N GLU A 168 5.56 -24.80 26.73
CA GLU A 168 6.73 -25.11 25.91
C GLU A 168 6.34 -25.03 24.43
N GLN A 169 7.33 -24.76 23.57
CA GLN A 169 7.14 -24.86 22.12
C GLN A 169 6.89 -26.33 21.76
N VAL A 170 5.92 -26.59 20.87
CA VAL A 170 5.62 -27.93 20.36
C VAL A 170 6.85 -28.43 19.59
N LYS A 171 7.37 -29.60 19.99
CA LYS A 171 8.48 -30.28 19.28
C LYS A 171 8.06 -31.58 18.62
N GLU A 172 6.95 -32.17 19.05
CA GLU A 172 6.43 -33.43 18.54
C GLU A 172 5.06 -33.22 17.91
N CYS A 173 4.75 -33.95 16.84
CA CYS A 173 3.47 -33.80 16.13
C CYS A 173 2.26 -34.14 17.00
N ASN A 174 2.42 -35.08 17.94
CA ASN A 174 1.34 -35.52 18.84
C ASN A 174 0.92 -34.44 19.84
N ASP A 175 1.75 -33.43 20.07
CA ASP A 175 1.44 -32.30 20.95
C ASP A 175 0.67 -31.19 20.23
N LEU A 176 0.42 -31.33 18.92
CA LEU A 176 -0.42 -30.41 18.16
C LEU A 176 -1.92 -30.66 18.41
N PRO A 177 -2.78 -29.64 18.25
CA PRO A 177 -4.20 -29.77 18.55
C PRO A 177 -4.92 -30.82 17.71
N THR A 178 -5.83 -31.56 18.34
CA THR A 178 -6.60 -32.64 17.71
C THR A 178 -7.67 -32.18 16.72
N PHE A 179 -7.97 -30.88 16.66
CA PHE A 179 -8.91 -30.31 15.69
C PHE A 179 -8.27 -29.99 14.34
N LEU A 180 -6.94 -30.12 14.20
CA LEU A 180 -6.28 -30.02 12.90
C LEU A 180 -6.63 -31.26 12.09
N ILE A 181 -7.21 -31.08 10.90
CA ILE A 181 -7.83 -32.16 10.11
C ILE A 181 -7.25 -32.26 8.69
N SER A 182 -6.27 -31.43 8.34
CA SER A 182 -5.61 -31.46 7.04
C SER A 182 -4.08 -31.39 7.13
N ASP A 183 -3.42 -32.03 6.16
CA ASP A 183 -1.95 -32.15 6.15
C ASP A 183 -1.29 -30.76 6.11
N SER A 184 -1.88 -29.84 5.34
CA SER A 184 -1.48 -28.44 5.27
C SER A 184 -1.50 -27.76 6.64
N GLU A 185 -2.56 -27.95 7.44
CA GLU A 185 -2.66 -27.41 8.80
C GLU A 185 -1.55 -27.96 9.71
N CYS A 186 -1.27 -29.26 9.65
CA CYS A 186 -0.20 -29.89 10.44
C CYS A 186 1.20 -29.43 10.02
N ARG A 187 1.49 -29.38 8.71
CA ARG A 187 2.81 -28.98 8.17
C ARG A 187 3.10 -27.51 8.33
N THR A 188 2.06 -26.67 8.32
CA THR A 188 2.18 -25.25 8.66
C THR A 188 2.71 -25.06 10.08
N GLN A 189 2.46 -26.02 10.99
CA GLN A 189 2.94 -25.98 12.37
C GLN A 189 4.33 -26.60 12.50
N LEU A 190 4.52 -27.82 12.02
CA LEU A 190 5.81 -28.53 11.98
C LEU A 190 5.96 -29.25 10.64
N GLN A 191 6.98 -28.91 9.86
CA GLN A 191 7.14 -29.38 8.46
C GLN A 191 7.19 -30.90 8.28
N PHE A 192 7.60 -31.63 9.33
CA PHE A 192 7.73 -33.08 9.34
C PHE A 192 6.47 -33.81 9.85
N CYS A 193 5.36 -33.11 10.08
CA CYS A 193 4.09 -33.71 10.53
C CYS A 193 3.09 -33.90 9.38
N THR A 194 2.11 -34.78 9.57
CA THR A 194 0.94 -34.97 8.71
C THR A 194 -0.30 -35.20 9.58
N THR A 195 -1.48 -35.23 8.97
CA THR A 195 -2.76 -35.43 9.68
C THR A 195 -2.96 -36.88 10.11
N LYS A 196 -3.53 -37.05 11.30
CA LYS A 196 -3.97 -38.33 11.83
C LYS A 196 -5.44 -38.59 11.49
N LEU A 197 -5.77 -39.86 11.20
CA LEU A 197 -7.15 -40.30 11.05
C LEU A 197 -7.96 -40.02 12.32
N GLY A 198 -9.03 -39.23 12.18
CA GLY A 198 -9.87 -38.79 13.31
C GLY A 198 -9.49 -37.44 13.92
N GLY A 199 -8.50 -36.74 13.35
CA GLY A 199 -8.05 -35.42 13.80
C GLY A 199 -6.76 -35.44 14.62
N GLY A 200 -6.00 -34.35 14.54
CA GLY A 200 -4.67 -34.20 15.14
C GLY A 200 -3.54 -34.48 14.16
N CYS A 201 -2.31 -34.28 14.62
CA CYS A 201 -1.12 -34.48 13.81
C CYS A 201 -0.26 -35.65 14.32
N VAL A 202 0.49 -36.24 13.41
CA VAL A 202 1.41 -37.37 13.62
C VAL A 202 2.65 -37.14 12.77
N GLU A 203 3.78 -37.73 13.15
CA GLU A 203 5.01 -37.61 12.37
C GLU A 203 4.85 -38.24 10.98
N SER A 204 5.22 -37.48 9.96
CA SER A 204 5.27 -37.95 8.57
C SER A 204 6.57 -38.72 8.36
N GLY A 205 6.46 -39.99 7.99
CA GLY A 205 7.59 -40.82 7.58
C GLY A 205 7.82 -40.77 6.07
N SER A 206 8.30 -41.89 5.52
CA SER A 206 8.17 -42.19 4.09
C SER A 206 6.70 -42.38 3.72
N CYS A 207 6.34 -42.33 2.43
CA CYS A 207 4.95 -42.59 2.05
C CYS A 207 4.47 -43.97 2.52
N ALA A 208 5.37 -44.97 2.59
CA ALA A 208 5.02 -46.31 3.08
C ALA A 208 4.60 -46.33 4.56
N ASP A 209 4.99 -45.34 5.36
CA ASP A 209 4.69 -45.26 6.79
C ASP A 209 3.27 -44.72 7.07
N ALA A 210 2.63 -44.09 6.08
CA ALA A 210 1.28 -43.57 6.22
C ALA A 210 0.24 -44.70 6.19
N VAL A 211 -0.45 -44.88 7.32
CA VAL A 211 -1.45 -45.95 7.55
C VAL A 211 -2.88 -45.56 7.19
N SER A 212 -3.11 -44.31 6.75
CA SER A 212 -4.44 -43.82 6.37
C SER A 212 -4.40 -42.89 5.16
N ALA A 213 -5.52 -42.79 4.45
CA ALA A 213 -5.65 -41.92 3.27
C ALA A 213 -5.39 -40.45 3.60
N VAL A 214 -5.84 -39.98 4.76
CA VAL A 214 -5.70 -38.57 5.19
C VAL A 214 -4.26 -38.20 5.57
N SER A 215 -3.44 -39.18 5.96
CA SER A 215 -2.00 -39.00 6.23
C SER A 215 -1.12 -39.16 4.99
N CYS A 216 -1.70 -39.52 3.84
CA CYS A 216 -0.96 -39.91 2.64
C CYS A 216 -0.83 -38.76 1.65
N VAL A 217 0.08 -37.83 1.95
CA VAL A 217 0.21 -36.58 1.19
C VAL A 217 1.61 -36.39 0.63
N SER A 218 2.63 -36.37 1.49
CA SER A 218 4.04 -36.29 1.08
C SER A 218 4.95 -36.88 2.15
N ASP A 219 6.19 -37.18 1.79
CA ASP A 219 7.20 -37.67 2.72
C ASP A 219 7.62 -36.61 3.76
N ARG A 220 8.47 -37.01 4.70
CA ARG A 220 8.97 -36.15 5.79
C ARG A 220 9.62 -34.85 5.29
N GLN A 221 10.38 -34.91 4.19
CA GLN A 221 11.12 -33.76 3.64
C GLN A 221 10.33 -32.97 2.60
N GLN A 222 9.11 -33.42 2.26
CA GLN A 222 8.27 -32.84 1.20
C GLN A 222 8.92 -32.86 -0.19
N GLY A 223 9.93 -33.71 -0.38
CA GLY A 223 10.58 -33.92 -1.67
C GLY A 223 9.86 -34.97 -2.52
N MET A 224 9.01 -35.80 -1.90
CA MET A 224 8.25 -36.84 -2.57
C MET A 224 6.76 -36.71 -2.25
N GLU A 225 5.94 -36.45 -3.26
CA GLU A 225 4.48 -36.57 -3.15
C GLU A 225 4.08 -38.03 -2.91
N CYS A 226 3.02 -38.25 -2.15
CA CYS A 226 2.44 -39.57 -1.92
C CYS A 226 1.04 -39.65 -2.54
N PHE A 227 0.55 -40.86 -2.75
CA PHE A 227 -0.85 -41.08 -3.11
C PHE A 227 -1.39 -42.36 -2.48
N TRP A 228 -2.68 -42.33 -2.11
CA TRP A 228 -3.35 -43.45 -1.46
C TRP A 228 -3.93 -44.40 -2.48
N ALA A 229 -3.48 -45.65 -2.46
CA ALA A 229 -3.88 -46.67 -3.42
C ALA A 229 -3.93 -48.06 -2.78
N GLU A 230 -5.00 -48.81 -3.05
CA GLU A 230 -5.17 -50.20 -2.58
C GLU A 230 -5.05 -50.35 -1.06
N GLY A 231 -5.51 -49.34 -0.31
CA GLY A 231 -5.46 -49.36 1.16
C GLY A 231 -4.06 -49.13 1.76
N LYS A 232 -3.08 -48.70 0.94
CA LYS A 232 -1.74 -48.31 1.39
C LYS A 232 -1.35 -46.97 0.77
N CYS A 233 -0.45 -46.26 1.42
CA CYS A 233 0.17 -45.08 0.86
C CYS A 233 1.45 -45.46 0.10
N ARG A 234 1.70 -44.84 -1.05
CA ARG A 234 2.87 -45.10 -1.90
C ARG A 234 3.46 -43.80 -2.40
N ASP A 235 4.75 -43.79 -2.72
CA ASP A 235 5.40 -42.65 -3.37
C ASP A 235 4.73 -42.42 -4.72
N LYS A 236 4.38 -41.18 -5.00
CA LYS A 236 3.77 -40.78 -6.27
C LYS A 236 4.88 -40.63 -7.30
N THR A 237 5.31 -41.75 -7.83
CA THR A 237 6.26 -41.88 -8.93
C THR A 237 5.59 -42.61 -10.08
N CYS A 238 6.10 -42.45 -11.30
CA CYS A 238 5.55 -43.15 -12.46
C CYS A 238 5.47 -44.67 -12.21
N GLU A 239 6.50 -45.24 -11.58
CA GLU A 239 6.64 -46.67 -11.34
C GLU A 239 5.56 -47.23 -10.41
N ASN A 240 5.12 -46.42 -9.43
CA ASN A 240 4.12 -46.79 -8.44
C ASN A 240 2.68 -46.61 -8.93
N ALA A 241 2.47 -45.95 -10.07
CA ALA A 241 1.15 -45.70 -10.62
C ALA A 241 0.33 -47.00 -10.81
N LEU A 242 -0.97 -46.93 -10.52
CA LEU A 242 -1.87 -48.10 -10.55
C LEU A 242 -1.89 -48.78 -11.92
N THR A 243 -1.88 -50.11 -11.94
CA THR A 243 -1.99 -50.91 -13.18
C THR A 243 -3.32 -50.72 -13.92
N SER A 244 -4.31 -50.13 -13.26
CA SER A 244 -5.57 -49.69 -13.89
C SER A 244 -5.39 -48.52 -14.86
N LEU A 245 -4.32 -47.73 -14.73
CA LEU A 245 -3.97 -46.69 -15.70
C LEU A 245 -3.36 -47.38 -16.92
N LYS A 246 -4.10 -47.41 -18.02
CA LYS A 246 -3.73 -48.16 -19.23
C LYS A 246 -3.36 -47.23 -20.39
N THR A 247 -3.69 -45.95 -20.32
CA THR A 247 -3.46 -45.00 -21.40
C THR A 247 -2.43 -43.94 -21.02
N ASP A 248 -1.73 -43.39 -22.02
CA ASP A 248 -0.79 -42.27 -21.80
C ASP A 248 -1.46 -41.06 -21.16
N ALA A 249 -2.71 -40.75 -21.56
CA ALA A 249 -3.48 -39.65 -20.99
C ALA A 249 -3.71 -39.84 -19.47
N GLN A 250 -4.05 -41.05 -19.05
CA GLN A 250 -4.23 -41.40 -17.63
C GLN A 250 -2.91 -41.28 -16.84
N CYS A 251 -1.80 -41.71 -17.44
CA CYS A 251 -0.48 -41.57 -16.82
C CYS A 251 -0.01 -40.12 -16.73
N LYS A 252 -0.30 -39.30 -17.74
CA LYS A 252 0.00 -37.87 -17.76
C LYS A 252 -0.81 -37.08 -16.72
N GLU A 253 -2.06 -37.50 -16.49
CA GLU A 253 -2.90 -36.93 -15.44
C GLU A 253 -2.41 -37.33 -14.04
N PHE A 254 -1.92 -38.56 -13.87
CA PHE A 254 -1.29 -39.02 -12.64
C PHE A 254 -0.01 -38.23 -12.31
N LEU A 255 0.87 -38.07 -13.30
CA LEU A 255 2.09 -37.25 -13.25
C LEU A 255 2.48 -36.84 -14.68
N SER A 256 2.70 -35.55 -14.91
CA SER A 256 2.84 -34.97 -16.26
C SER A 256 4.01 -35.52 -17.09
N HIS A 257 5.03 -36.05 -16.44
CA HIS A 257 6.23 -36.62 -17.06
C HIS A 257 6.21 -38.16 -17.14
N CYS A 258 5.06 -38.79 -16.87
CA CYS A 258 4.89 -40.23 -17.01
C CYS A 258 4.23 -40.61 -18.34
N THR A 259 4.49 -41.84 -18.77
CA THR A 259 3.82 -42.51 -19.89
C THR A 259 3.36 -43.91 -19.46
N THR A 260 2.49 -44.54 -20.23
CA THR A 260 1.96 -45.89 -19.93
C THR A 260 3.03 -46.98 -20.10
N LYS A 261 2.89 -48.10 -19.39
CA LYS A 261 3.79 -49.27 -19.51
C LYS A 261 3.04 -50.55 -19.87
N ALA A 262 3.77 -51.55 -20.36
CA ALA A 262 3.23 -52.86 -20.69
C ALA A 262 2.47 -53.47 -19.50
N ASN A 263 1.25 -53.97 -19.75
CA ASN A 263 0.35 -54.56 -18.76
C ASN A 263 -0.26 -53.57 -17.74
N GLY A 264 -0.17 -52.27 -17.99
CA GLY A 264 -0.79 -51.21 -17.18
C GLY A 264 0.15 -50.60 -16.13
N GLY A 265 -0.19 -49.38 -15.71
CA GLY A 265 0.61 -48.52 -14.85
C GLY A 265 1.47 -47.56 -15.67
N CYS A 266 2.34 -46.81 -15.00
CA CYS A 266 3.13 -45.76 -15.64
C CYS A 266 4.64 -45.99 -15.49
N THR A 267 5.42 -45.28 -16.29
CA THR A 267 6.89 -45.21 -16.27
C THR A 267 7.35 -43.81 -16.69
N MET A 268 8.56 -43.40 -16.30
CA MET A 268 9.11 -42.08 -16.64
C MET A 268 9.30 -41.91 -18.16
N ARG A 269 8.93 -40.75 -18.70
CA ARG A 269 9.18 -40.35 -20.08
C ARG A 269 10.58 -39.76 -20.16
N LEU A 270 11.52 -40.42 -20.85
CA LEU A 270 12.91 -39.96 -21.01
C LEU A 270 13.26 -39.80 -22.49
N ARG A 271 13.27 -40.87 -23.28
CA ARG A 271 13.53 -40.86 -24.75
C ARG A 271 12.51 -41.75 -25.47
N CYS A 272 12.35 -41.56 -26.78
CA CYS A 272 11.49 -42.45 -27.59
C CYS A 272 11.88 -43.93 -27.38
N ASN A 273 13.18 -44.24 -27.42
CA ASN A 273 13.69 -45.61 -27.28
C ASN A 273 13.38 -46.27 -25.92
N ASP A 274 12.95 -45.52 -24.92
CA ASP A 274 12.63 -46.06 -23.60
C ASP A 274 11.22 -46.66 -23.55
N ALA A 275 10.32 -46.27 -24.47
CA ALA A 275 8.97 -46.81 -24.54
C ALA A 275 8.97 -48.28 -25.00
N GLN A 276 8.30 -49.13 -24.23
CA GLN A 276 8.24 -50.59 -24.44
C GLN A 276 6.95 -51.08 -25.12
N ILE A 277 5.98 -50.18 -25.35
CA ILE A 277 4.70 -50.47 -26.01
C ILE A 277 4.29 -49.31 -26.90
N GLU A 278 3.45 -49.61 -27.89
CA GLU A 278 2.92 -48.65 -28.86
C GLU A 278 2.23 -47.45 -28.20
N ASP A 279 1.36 -47.69 -27.21
CA ASP A 279 0.62 -46.63 -26.51
C ASP A 279 1.52 -45.65 -25.74
N ALA A 280 2.76 -46.04 -25.43
CA ALA A 280 3.76 -45.19 -24.78
C ALA A 280 4.63 -44.40 -25.76
N CYS A 281 4.56 -44.73 -27.06
CA CYS A 281 5.47 -44.25 -28.09
C CYS A 281 4.94 -43.00 -28.79
N ILE A 282 4.86 -41.90 -28.04
CA ILE A 282 4.23 -40.65 -28.52
C ILE A 282 5.26 -39.53 -28.69
N LYS A 283 5.86 -39.04 -27.60
CA LYS A 283 6.87 -37.98 -27.59
C LYS A 283 7.91 -38.20 -26.50
N ASP A 284 9.14 -37.71 -26.72
CA ASP A 284 10.18 -37.67 -25.69
C ASP A 284 10.06 -36.44 -24.75
N THR A 285 11.00 -36.25 -23.82
CA THR A 285 11.03 -35.08 -22.90
C THR A 285 11.31 -33.75 -23.58
N ASN A 286 11.91 -33.77 -24.78
CA ASN A 286 12.26 -32.58 -25.55
C ASN A 286 11.14 -32.17 -26.52
N GLY A 287 10.08 -32.99 -26.63
CA GLY A 287 8.92 -32.75 -27.49
C GLY A 287 9.01 -33.39 -28.88
N ASN A 288 10.05 -34.18 -29.17
CA ASN A 288 10.23 -34.88 -30.45
C ASN A 288 9.19 -35.99 -30.62
N ASP A 289 8.69 -36.18 -31.85
CA ASP A 289 7.70 -37.21 -32.17
C ASP A 289 8.34 -38.61 -32.27
N CYS A 290 7.71 -39.58 -31.63
CA CYS A 290 8.11 -40.98 -31.66
C CYS A 290 7.16 -41.81 -32.55
N PHE A 291 7.61 -43.00 -32.96
CA PHE A 291 6.77 -43.99 -33.62
C PHE A 291 7.18 -45.41 -33.25
N TRP A 292 6.20 -46.31 -33.22
CA TRP A 292 6.39 -47.71 -32.86
C TRP A 292 6.78 -48.51 -34.10
N THR A 293 7.90 -49.24 -34.05
CA THR A 293 8.38 -50.10 -35.15
C THR A 293 7.72 -51.48 -35.17
N GLY A 294 6.87 -51.80 -34.18
CA GLY A 294 6.30 -53.13 -33.94
C GLY A 294 6.97 -53.85 -32.78
N ASP A 295 8.25 -53.56 -32.51
CA ASP A 295 9.07 -54.16 -31.46
C ASP A 295 9.75 -53.12 -30.55
N GLN A 296 10.09 -51.93 -31.07
CA GLN A 296 10.74 -50.85 -30.33
C GLN A 296 10.09 -49.51 -30.66
N CYS A 297 10.18 -48.55 -29.75
CA CYS A 297 9.83 -47.17 -30.06
C CYS A 297 11.07 -46.43 -30.55
N LYS A 298 10.95 -45.64 -31.61
CA LYS A 298 12.06 -44.82 -32.13
C LYS A 298 11.58 -43.42 -32.45
N GLU A 299 12.53 -42.48 -32.52
CA GLU A 299 12.26 -41.14 -33.03
C GLU A 299 11.87 -41.20 -34.51
N LYS A 300 10.90 -40.37 -34.92
CA LYS A 300 10.42 -40.25 -36.31
C LYS A 300 11.46 -39.63 -37.27
N LEU A 301 12.50 -40.40 -37.56
CA LEU A 301 13.56 -40.05 -38.50
C LEU A 301 13.58 -41.06 -39.66
N CYS A 302 13.90 -40.62 -40.88
CA CYS A 302 13.95 -41.51 -42.05
C CYS A 302 14.90 -42.70 -41.84
N GLU A 303 16.04 -42.46 -41.19
CA GLU A 303 17.05 -43.48 -40.86
C GLU A 303 16.59 -44.52 -39.84
N ASN A 304 15.55 -44.22 -39.05
CA ASN A 304 15.00 -45.15 -38.06
C ASN A 304 13.92 -46.08 -38.64
N ALA A 305 13.60 -45.94 -39.93
CA ALA A 305 12.56 -46.72 -40.59
C ALA A 305 12.81 -48.25 -40.55
N PRO A 306 11.79 -49.06 -40.26
CA PRO A 306 11.90 -50.52 -40.34
C PRO A 306 12.19 -51.00 -41.77
N PRO A 307 12.91 -52.12 -41.95
CA PRO A 307 13.10 -52.72 -43.28
C PRO A 307 11.81 -53.12 -44.00
N SER A 308 10.70 -53.28 -43.25
CA SER A 308 9.37 -53.56 -43.77
C SER A 308 8.68 -52.34 -44.40
N TYR A 309 9.21 -51.13 -44.17
CA TYR A 309 8.73 -49.91 -44.81
C TYR A 309 9.29 -49.87 -46.22
N VAL A 310 8.67 -50.67 -47.08
CA VAL A 310 9.06 -50.84 -48.47
C VAL A 310 8.29 -49.93 -49.40
N THR A 311 7.28 -49.18 -48.96
CA THR A 311 6.53 -48.23 -49.82
C THR A 311 6.74 -46.77 -49.42
N ASN A 312 6.56 -45.85 -50.38
CA ASN A 312 6.66 -44.40 -50.13
C ASN A 312 5.65 -43.92 -49.09
N GLN A 313 4.44 -44.51 -49.07
CA GLN A 313 3.41 -44.19 -48.08
C GLN A 313 3.81 -44.58 -46.66
N GLN A 314 4.53 -45.69 -46.50
CA GLN A 314 5.05 -46.10 -45.20
C GLN A 314 6.14 -45.14 -44.73
N CYS A 315 7.04 -44.72 -45.61
CA CYS A 315 8.10 -43.77 -45.29
C CYS A 315 7.58 -42.37 -44.94
N SER A 316 6.53 -41.90 -45.62
CA SER A 316 5.94 -40.57 -45.35
C SER A 316 5.29 -40.44 -43.96
N TYR A 317 4.92 -41.56 -43.34
CA TYR A 317 4.40 -41.59 -41.96
C TYR A 317 5.46 -41.20 -40.90
N LEU A 318 6.74 -41.42 -41.23
CA LEU A 318 7.87 -40.99 -40.39
C LEU A 318 8.10 -39.50 -40.56
N SER A 319 8.30 -39.08 -41.81
CA SER A 319 8.40 -37.68 -42.18
C SER A 319 8.10 -37.53 -43.67
N SER A 320 7.53 -36.39 -44.05
CA SER A 320 7.16 -36.10 -45.43
C SER A 320 8.34 -36.08 -46.41
N ASN A 321 9.58 -35.97 -45.91
CA ASN A 321 10.82 -35.99 -46.69
C ASN A 321 11.51 -37.35 -46.79
N CYS A 322 10.86 -38.46 -46.39
CA CYS A 322 11.42 -39.81 -46.50
C CYS A 322 10.92 -40.53 -47.77
N ILE A 323 11.81 -41.30 -48.42
CA ILE A 323 11.50 -42.17 -49.56
C ILE A 323 11.95 -43.61 -49.24
N THR A 324 11.26 -44.63 -49.77
CA THR A 324 11.68 -46.02 -49.58
C THR A 324 12.91 -46.35 -50.44
N ASN A 325 13.84 -47.11 -49.87
CA ASN A 325 14.96 -47.72 -50.60
C ASN A 325 14.70 -49.23 -50.87
N GLY A 326 13.50 -49.72 -50.57
CA GLY A 326 13.08 -51.12 -50.68
C GLY A 326 13.52 -52.02 -49.54
N GLN A 327 14.26 -51.48 -48.55
CA GLN A 327 14.68 -52.15 -47.31
C GLN A 327 14.62 -51.16 -46.13
N GLY A 328 13.62 -50.27 -46.13
CA GLY A 328 13.47 -49.16 -45.20
C GLY A 328 13.39 -47.82 -45.92
N CYS A 329 13.63 -46.73 -45.19
CA CYS A 329 13.53 -45.37 -45.71
C CYS A 329 14.88 -44.65 -45.68
N SER A 330 15.04 -43.70 -46.59
CA SER A 330 16.14 -42.73 -46.61
C SER A 330 15.57 -41.34 -46.85
N ILE A 331 16.38 -40.32 -46.61
CA ILE A 331 16.02 -38.95 -46.97
C ILE A 331 15.84 -38.87 -48.50
N ASN A 332 14.74 -38.26 -48.95
CA ASN A 332 14.46 -38.05 -50.37
C ASN A 332 15.28 -36.86 -50.88
N HIS A 333 16.29 -37.13 -51.72
CA HIS A 333 17.12 -36.10 -52.37
C HIS A 333 16.72 -35.85 -53.83
N GLY A 334 15.58 -36.36 -54.29
CA GLY A 334 15.15 -36.28 -55.69
C GLY A 334 14.76 -37.64 -56.28
N CYS A 335 14.19 -37.67 -57.51
CA CYS A 335 13.79 -38.89 -58.21
C CYS A 335 14.88 -39.97 -58.27
N THR A 336 16.15 -39.56 -58.38
CA THR A 336 17.30 -40.49 -58.44
C THR A 336 17.53 -41.26 -57.13
N SER A 337 16.83 -40.90 -56.05
CA SER A 337 16.88 -41.60 -54.77
C SER A 337 16.09 -42.92 -54.79
N ALA A 338 15.14 -43.09 -55.71
CA ALA A 338 14.39 -44.34 -55.87
C ALA A 338 15.22 -45.39 -56.61
N LEU A 339 15.55 -46.48 -55.92
CA LEU A 339 16.42 -47.56 -56.43
C LEU A 339 15.66 -48.69 -57.14
N LYS A 340 14.32 -48.63 -57.18
CA LYS A 340 13.45 -49.61 -57.86
C LYS A 340 12.25 -48.95 -58.52
N GLU A 341 11.74 -49.59 -59.56
CA GLU A 341 10.60 -49.14 -60.36
C GLU A 341 9.35 -48.84 -59.55
N GLU A 342 9.00 -49.77 -58.66
CA GLU A 342 7.84 -49.71 -57.77
C GLU A 342 7.83 -48.50 -56.82
N PHE A 343 8.95 -47.78 -56.69
CA PHE A 343 9.09 -46.64 -55.77
C PHE A 343 9.39 -45.31 -56.46
N CYS A 344 9.46 -45.34 -57.80
CA CYS A 344 9.80 -44.20 -58.65
C CYS A 344 8.55 -43.35 -58.96
N GLU A 345 8.00 -42.71 -57.93
CA GLU A 345 6.74 -41.95 -58.08
C GLU A 345 6.95 -40.44 -58.11
N LYS A 346 7.55 -39.85 -57.07
CA LYS A 346 7.75 -38.40 -56.90
C LYS A 346 9.03 -38.05 -56.13
N ASP A 347 9.58 -36.86 -56.38
CA ASP A 347 10.67 -36.28 -55.57
C ASP A 347 10.16 -35.59 -54.28
N ALA A 348 11.08 -34.99 -53.51
CA ALA A 348 10.80 -34.36 -52.22
C ALA A 348 9.87 -33.13 -52.34
N GLU A 349 9.86 -32.48 -53.50
CA GLU A 349 9.00 -31.35 -53.84
C GLU A 349 7.66 -31.79 -54.47
N GLY A 350 7.48 -33.10 -54.70
CA GLY A 350 6.26 -33.69 -55.24
C GLY A 350 6.19 -33.79 -56.78
N ASN A 351 7.29 -33.52 -57.49
CA ASN A 351 7.36 -33.66 -58.94
C ASN A 351 7.36 -35.14 -59.36
N PRO A 352 6.65 -35.54 -60.43
CA PRO A 352 6.54 -36.93 -60.84
C PRO A 352 7.85 -37.49 -61.43
N CYS A 353 8.13 -38.75 -61.10
CA CYS A 353 9.26 -39.53 -61.61
C CYS A 353 8.79 -40.65 -62.56
N ILE A 354 9.73 -41.19 -63.34
CA ILE A 354 9.51 -42.34 -64.23
C ILE A 354 10.71 -43.28 -64.18
N TRP A 355 10.43 -44.58 -64.16
CA TRP A 355 11.45 -45.60 -64.20
C TRP A 355 11.89 -45.85 -65.64
N THR A 356 13.18 -45.70 -65.93
CA THR A 356 13.74 -45.88 -67.28
C THR A 356 14.00 -47.34 -67.65
N GLY A 357 13.65 -48.27 -66.76
CA GLY A 357 14.03 -49.69 -66.83
C GLY A 357 15.33 -50.01 -66.09
N VAL A 358 16.18 -49.00 -65.80
CA VAL A 358 17.45 -49.18 -65.08
C VAL A 358 17.56 -48.29 -63.84
N PHE A 359 17.10 -47.04 -63.93
CA PHE A 359 17.12 -46.08 -62.81
C PHE A 359 15.92 -45.13 -62.88
N CYS A 360 15.56 -44.57 -61.73
CA CYS A 360 14.49 -43.60 -61.63
C CYS A 360 14.98 -42.21 -62.07
N THR A 361 14.25 -41.56 -62.96
CA THR A 361 14.52 -40.18 -63.38
C THR A 361 13.27 -39.33 -63.24
N GLN A 362 13.44 -38.01 -63.27
CA GLN A 362 12.31 -37.11 -63.37
C GLN A 362 11.55 -37.35 -64.69
N LYS A 363 10.23 -37.38 -64.61
CA LYS A 363 9.34 -37.63 -65.75
C LYS A 363 9.31 -36.42 -66.68
N LYS A 364 9.49 -36.63 -67.98
CA LYS A 364 9.40 -35.59 -69.02
C LYS A 364 8.26 -35.89 -69.99
N CYS A 365 7.77 -34.87 -70.68
CA CYS A 365 6.68 -35.02 -71.66
C CYS A 365 7.09 -35.92 -72.84
N GLU A 366 8.36 -35.85 -73.23
CA GLU A 366 8.92 -36.55 -74.37
C GLU A 366 9.05 -38.06 -74.14
N ASP A 367 8.93 -38.52 -72.88
CA ASP A 367 9.00 -39.94 -72.50
C ASP A 367 7.70 -40.72 -72.80
N SER A 368 6.63 -40.03 -73.20
CA SER A 368 5.32 -40.61 -73.49
C SER A 368 5.06 -40.82 -74.98
N ASN A 369 4.38 -41.92 -75.31
CA ASN A 369 3.86 -42.25 -76.64
C ASN A 369 2.33 -42.02 -76.75
N PHE A 370 1.72 -41.22 -75.88
CA PHE A 370 0.29 -40.91 -75.99
C PHE A 370 0.00 -39.98 -77.18
N LYS A 371 -1.22 -40.11 -77.72
CA LYS A 371 -1.72 -39.29 -78.82
C LYS A 371 -2.86 -38.41 -78.32
N GLY A 372 -2.81 -37.12 -78.62
CA GLY A 372 -3.84 -36.14 -78.25
C GLY A 372 -3.65 -35.50 -76.86
N ASP A 373 -4.21 -34.30 -76.72
CA ASP A 373 -3.99 -33.42 -75.57
C ASP A 373 -4.53 -33.96 -74.26
N GLU A 374 -5.67 -34.66 -74.30
CA GLU A 374 -6.31 -35.26 -73.13
C GLU A 374 -5.40 -36.33 -72.48
N LEU A 375 -4.88 -37.26 -73.30
CA LEU A 375 -4.00 -38.31 -72.79
C LEU A 375 -2.64 -37.77 -72.36
N CYS A 376 -2.09 -36.79 -73.08
CA CYS A 376 -0.83 -36.14 -72.71
C CYS A 376 -0.95 -35.30 -71.43
N SER A 377 -2.05 -34.56 -71.25
CA SER A 377 -2.30 -33.78 -70.03
C SER A 377 -2.63 -34.67 -68.83
N THR A 378 -3.23 -35.84 -69.06
CA THR A 378 -3.42 -36.88 -68.04
C THR A 378 -2.07 -37.50 -67.63
N TYR A 379 -1.14 -37.67 -68.57
CA TYR A 379 0.19 -38.19 -68.29
C TYR A 379 1.03 -37.24 -67.41
N MET A 380 1.02 -35.95 -67.72
CA MET A 380 1.55 -34.86 -66.91
C MET A 380 0.80 -33.57 -67.29
N SER A 381 0.33 -32.82 -66.30
CA SER A 381 -0.50 -31.63 -66.53
C SER A 381 0.19 -30.53 -67.36
N THR A 382 1.53 -30.55 -67.39
CA THR A 382 2.40 -29.66 -68.19
C THR A 382 2.64 -30.16 -69.61
N CYS A 383 2.02 -31.26 -70.05
CA CYS A 383 2.21 -31.82 -71.40
C CYS A 383 0.99 -31.64 -72.29
N ILE A 384 1.24 -31.56 -73.59
CA ILE A 384 0.24 -31.46 -74.68
C ILE A 384 0.63 -32.43 -75.80
N GLY A 385 -0.33 -32.83 -76.64
CA GLY A 385 -0.05 -33.68 -77.79
C GLY A 385 0.87 -33.00 -78.81
N LYS A 386 1.62 -33.81 -79.56
CA LYS A 386 2.25 -33.32 -80.80
C LYS A 386 1.16 -32.95 -81.82
N PRO A 387 1.40 -31.92 -82.65
CA PRO A 387 0.45 -31.47 -83.66
C PRO A 387 0.20 -32.55 -84.72
N ASP A 388 -0.89 -32.39 -85.48
CA ASP A 388 -1.28 -33.25 -86.61
C ASP A 388 -1.38 -34.73 -86.25
N ASP A 389 -1.92 -35.02 -85.05
CA ASP A 389 -2.30 -36.37 -84.68
C ASP A 389 -1.09 -37.35 -84.57
N GLN A 390 0.12 -36.79 -84.39
CA GLN A 390 1.35 -37.54 -84.21
C GLN A 390 1.42 -38.20 -82.82
N ILE A 391 2.12 -39.33 -82.77
CA ILE A 391 2.35 -40.08 -81.53
C ILE A 391 3.42 -39.36 -80.69
N GLY A 392 3.10 -39.11 -79.43
CA GLY A 392 3.99 -38.57 -78.41
C GLY A 392 3.56 -37.21 -77.87
N CYS A 393 3.98 -36.91 -76.65
CA CYS A 393 3.69 -35.64 -75.99
C CYS A 393 4.86 -34.66 -76.10
N ARG A 394 4.57 -33.39 -75.89
CA ARG A 394 5.56 -32.30 -75.76
C ARG A 394 5.17 -31.40 -74.60
N THR A 395 6.12 -30.63 -74.10
CA THR A 395 5.88 -29.67 -73.02
C THR A 395 4.98 -28.53 -73.48
N LYS A 396 4.00 -28.13 -72.66
CA LYS A 396 3.21 -26.92 -72.84
C LYS A 396 4.13 -25.70 -72.76
N THR A 397 4.20 -24.94 -73.84
CA THR A 397 4.82 -23.61 -73.87
C THR A 397 3.82 -22.62 -74.43
N CYS A 398 4.04 -21.31 -74.27
CA CYS A 398 3.13 -20.32 -74.86
C CYS A 398 3.00 -20.49 -76.38
N GLU A 399 4.06 -20.96 -77.05
CA GLU A 399 4.10 -21.20 -78.50
C GLU A 399 3.30 -22.43 -78.93
N THR A 400 3.04 -23.39 -78.03
CA THR A 400 2.24 -24.59 -78.32
C THR A 400 0.76 -24.42 -77.98
N ALA A 401 0.36 -23.24 -77.49
CA ALA A 401 -1.03 -22.91 -77.19
C ALA A 401 -1.87 -22.89 -78.46
N ALA A 402 -3.03 -23.53 -78.42
CA ALA A 402 -3.96 -23.57 -79.54
C ALA A 402 -4.50 -22.16 -79.87
N SER A 403 -4.71 -21.88 -81.15
CA SER A 403 -5.08 -20.54 -81.63
C SER A 403 -6.47 -20.07 -81.20
N ASP A 404 -7.31 -20.96 -80.71
CA ASP A 404 -8.64 -20.71 -80.16
C ASP A 404 -8.60 -20.18 -78.71
N LEU A 405 -7.45 -20.22 -78.03
CA LEU A 405 -7.22 -19.51 -76.77
C LEU A 405 -7.11 -18.00 -77.04
N ILE A 406 -8.23 -17.29 -76.89
CA ILE A 406 -8.35 -15.87 -77.28
C ILE A 406 -8.44 -14.90 -76.09
N THR A 407 -8.60 -15.39 -74.85
CA THR A 407 -8.66 -14.53 -73.65
C THR A 407 -7.42 -14.73 -72.76
N ASN A 408 -7.06 -13.69 -72.01
CA ASN A 408 -5.93 -13.76 -71.10
C ASN A 408 -6.13 -14.78 -69.97
N ASP A 409 -7.39 -14.93 -69.50
CA ASP A 409 -7.73 -15.94 -68.50
C ASP A 409 -7.53 -17.36 -69.06
N ASP A 410 -7.81 -17.59 -70.34
CA ASP A 410 -7.59 -18.89 -70.97
C ASP A 410 -6.08 -19.19 -71.12
N CYS A 411 -5.27 -18.19 -71.44
CA CYS A 411 -3.80 -18.34 -71.47
C CYS A 411 -3.17 -18.50 -70.08
N GLU A 412 -3.69 -17.80 -69.06
CA GLU A 412 -3.28 -17.97 -67.65
C GLU A 412 -3.70 -19.36 -67.13
N LYS A 413 -4.86 -19.88 -67.54
CA LYS A 413 -5.26 -21.27 -67.24
C LYS A 413 -4.39 -22.30 -67.97
N TYR A 414 -4.01 -22.01 -69.21
CA TYR A 414 -3.16 -22.89 -70.03
C TYR A 414 -1.74 -23.02 -69.44
N LEU A 415 -1.15 -21.90 -68.99
CA LEU A 415 0.15 -21.80 -68.33
C LEU A 415 0.12 -20.74 -67.19
N PRO A 416 -0.09 -21.17 -65.94
CA PRO A 416 -0.27 -20.28 -64.78
C PRO A 416 0.97 -19.47 -64.39
N ASN A 417 0.78 -18.52 -63.46
CA ASN A 417 1.79 -17.63 -62.88
C ASN A 417 2.26 -16.51 -63.82
N SER A 418 1.39 -16.00 -64.68
CA SER A 418 1.70 -14.93 -65.64
C SER A 418 2.79 -15.31 -66.65
N ASN A 419 3.01 -16.60 -66.90
CA ASN A 419 4.02 -17.07 -67.84
C ASN A 419 3.62 -16.80 -69.30
N CYS A 420 2.33 -16.90 -69.61
CA CYS A 420 1.77 -16.63 -70.92
C CYS A 420 0.65 -15.59 -70.87
N ILE A 421 0.48 -14.87 -71.96
CA ILE A 421 -0.61 -13.90 -72.17
C ILE A 421 -1.26 -14.13 -73.53
N ALA A 422 -2.52 -13.72 -73.68
CA ALA A 422 -3.23 -13.85 -74.95
C ALA A 422 -2.65 -12.94 -76.04
N LYS A 423 -2.62 -13.44 -77.28
CA LYS A 423 -2.16 -12.69 -78.46
C LYS A 423 -3.36 -12.24 -79.31
N LYS A 424 -3.26 -11.06 -79.93
CA LYS A 424 -4.32 -10.46 -80.77
C LYS A 424 -4.83 -11.34 -81.92
N SER A 425 -4.00 -12.27 -82.42
CA SER A 425 -4.33 -13.19 -83.52
C SER A 425 -4.93 -14.54 -83.06
N GLY A 426 -5.17 -14.71 -81.75
CA GLY A 426 -5.46 -16.00 -81.14
C GLY A 426 -4.19 -16.78 -80.78
N GLY A 427 -4.28 -17.62 -79.74
CA GLY A 427 -3.16 -18.30 -79.11
C GLY A 427 -2.47 -17.47 -78.02
N CYS A 428 -1.48 -18.06 -77.36
CA CYS A 428 -0.74 -17.42 -76.27
C CYS A 428 0.68 -17.02 -76.71
N THR A 429 1.28 -16.08 -75.99
CA THR A 429 2.68 -15.66 -76.17
C THR A 429 3.35 -15.47 -74.81
N MET A 430 4.68 -15.52 -74.77
CA MET A 430 5.44 -15.28 -73.55
C MET A 430 5.12 -13.91 -72.98
N ASN A 431 4.77 -13.86 -71.69
CA ASN A 431 4.71 -12.60 -70.97
C ASN A 431 6.14 -12.13 -70.69
N THR A 432 6.40 -10.84 -70.84
CA THR A 432 7.73 -10.29 -70.57
C THR A 432 7.62 -9.01 -69.74
N ARG A 433 7.21 -7.91 -70.37
CA ARG A 433 7.03 -6.59 -69.76
C ARG A 433 5.74 -5.97 -70.26
N CYS A 434 5.08 -5.13 -69.46
CA CYS A 434 3.83 -4.47 -69.85
C CYS A 434 3.92 -3.77 -71.21
N SER A 435 5.02 -3.07 -71.48
CA SER A 435 5.24 -2.36 -72.75
C SER A 435 5.29 -3.26 -73.99
N ALA A 436 5.50 -4.56 -73.83
CA ALA A 436 5.51 -5.54 -74.91
C ALA A 436 4.13 -6.15 -75.18
N ILE A 437 3.13 -5.85 -74.34
CA ILE A 437 1.76 -6.35 -74.49
C ILE A 437 1.00 -5.41 -75.45
N ASP A 438 0.61 -5.94 -76.60
CA ASP A 438 -0.07 -5.20 -77.68
C ASP A 438 -1.57 -5.52 -77.77
N PHE A 439 -2.10 -6.20 -76.75
CA PHE A 439 -3.49 -6.63 -76.67
C PHE A 439 -4.13 -6.22 -75.34
N GLU A 440 -5.22 -5.47 -75.43
CA GLU A 440 -5.92 -4.88 -74.27
C GLU A 440 -6.30 -5.90 -73.20
N SER A 441 -6.94 -7.00 -73.60
CA SER A 441 -7.42 -8.00 -72.64
C SER A 441 -6.27 -8.75 -71.93
N ALA A 442 -5.06 -8.73 -72.50
CA ALA A 442 -3.84 -9.28 -71.92
C ALA A 442 -3.09 -8.30 -70.99
N CYS A 443 -3.47 -7.02 -70.99
CA CYS A 443 -2.75 -5.97 -70.27
C CYS A 443 -3.15 -5.91 -68.78
N VAL A 444 -2.70 -6.91 -68.01
CA VAL A 444 -3.05 -7.05 -66.59
C VAL A 444 -1.82 -6.98 -65.68
N LYS A 445 -0.81 -7.80 -65.95
CA LYS A 445 0.47 -7.86 -65.21
C LYS A 445 1.58 -8.42 -66.09
N ASP A 446 2.83 -8.05 -65.82
CA ASP A 446 3.98 -8.59 -66.54
C ASP A 446 4.55 -9.88 -65.91
N SER A 447 5.63 -10.43 -66.50
CA SER A 447 6.27 -11.66 -66.02
C SER A 447 6.91 -11.56 -64.63
N GLN A 448 7.20 -10.34 -64.15
CA GLN A 448 7.70 -10.12 -62.79
C GLN A 448 6.56 -9.88 -61.79
N GLY A 449 5.31 -9.87 -62.25
CA GLY A 449 4.13 -9.58 -61.44
C GLY A 449 3.83 -8.09 -61.28
N ASN A 450 4.54 -7.19 -61.99
CA ASN A 450 4.21 -5.77 -61.97
C ASN A 450 2.86 -5.55 -62.66
N LYS A 451 1.98 -4.76 -62.05
CA LYS A 451 0.66 -4.46 -62.63
C LYS A 451 0.80 -3.61 -63.89
N CYS A 452 0.03 -3.96 -64.91
CA CYS A 452 -0.06 -3.22 -66.17
C CYS A 452 -1.44 -2.56 -66.29
N TYR A 453 -1.52 -1.51 -67.10
CA TYR A 453 -2.80 -0.95 -67.52
C TYR A 453 -2.79 -0.58 -69.01
N TRP A 454 -3.93 -0.73 -69.66
CA TRP A 454 -4.10 -0.37 -71.06
C TRP A 454 -4.34 1.12 -71.20
N ASN A 455 -3.49 1.82 -71.96
CA ASN A 455 -3.67 3.22 -72.31
C ASN A 455 -4.47 3.32 -73.61
N GLU A 456 -5.76 3.66 -73.50
CA GLU A 456 -6.67 3.78 -74.64
C GLU A 456 -6.23 4.83 -75.67
N ASN A 457 -5.56 5.91 -75.22
CA ASN A 457 -5.11 6.99 -76.10
C ASN A 457 -3.88 6.60 -76.93
N GLU A 458 -2.98 5.81 -76.34
CA GLU A 458 -1.74 5.36 -76.99
C GLU A 458 -1.86 3.97 -77.62
N GLN A 459 -2.98 3.26 -77.38
CA GLN A 459 -3.21 1.87 -77.78
C GLN A 459 -2.05 0.96 -77.36
N LYS A 460 -1.54 1.17 -76.14
CA LYS A 460 -0.38 0.46 -75.58
C LYS A 460 -0.61 0.08 -74.13
N CYS A 461 -0.07 -1.06 -73.75
CA CYS A 461 -0.02 -1.48 -72.36
C CYS A 461 1.19 -0.85 -71.66
N LEU A 462 0.98 -0.23 -70.50
CA LEU A 462 2.01 0.47 -69.74
C LEU A 462 2.13 -0.13 -68.33
N THR A 463 3.35 -0.12 -67.78
CA THR A 463 3.60 -0.54 -66.40
C THR A 463 3.09 0.52 -65.43
N VAL A 464 2.36 0.13 -64.39
CA VAL A 464 1.99 1.03 -63.29
C VAL A 464 3.25 1.30 -62.48
N THR A 465 3.79 2.53 -62.43
CA THR A 465 4.99 2.83 -61.63
C THR A 465 4.70 3.69 -60.38
N THR A 466 3.82 4.70 -60.45
CA THR A 466 3.40 5.50 -59.28
C THR A 466 1.93 5.91 -59.39
N CYS A 467 1.25 6.18 -58.25
CA CYS A 467 -0.14 6.66 -58.27
C CYS A 467 -0.30 7.93 -59.13
N SER A 468 0.67 8.84 -59.09
CA SER A 468 0.66 10.11 -59.84
C SER A 468 0.62 9.98 -61.37
N GLN A 469 0.95 8.81 -61.92
CA GLN A 469 0.87 8.55 -63.36
C GLN A 469 -0.48 7.99 -63.80
N ILE A 470 -1.33 7.57 -62.86
CA ILE A 470 -2.66 7.03 -63.16
C ILE A 470 -3.62 8.20 -63.42
N ASN A 471 -4.06 8.36 -64.67
CA ASN A 471 -4.96 9.42 -65.11
C ASN A 471 -6.43 8.95 -65.28
N ILE A 472 -6.76 7.74 -64.83
CA ILE A 472 -8.09 7.13 -64.93
C ILE A 472 -8.62 6.82 -63.53
N GLN A 473 -9.77 7.39 -63.18
CA GLN A 473 -10.39 7.28 -61.85
C GLN A 473 -10.60 5.85 -61.38
N SER A 474 -11.18 4.99 -62.24
CA SER A 474 -11.49 3.59 -61.92
C SER A 474 -10.24 2.72 -61.69
N LYS A 475 -9.05 3.21 -62.03
CA LYS A 475 -7.78 2.48 -61.91
C LYS A 475 -6.89 2.97 -60.78
N CYS A 476 -7.31 4.02 -60.06
CA CYS A 476 -6.56 4.59 -58.93
C CYS A 476 -6.74 3.77 -57.65
N ILE A 477 -6.12 2.58 -57.60
CA ILE A 477 -6.32 1.60 -56.53
C ILE A 477 -5.05 1.40 -55.71
N ALA A 478 -3.92 1.08 -56.34
CA ALA A 478 -2.62 0.90 -55.68
C ALA A 478 -1.45 1.09 -56.66
N ASP A 479 -0.26 1.42 -56.16
CA ASP A 479 0.97 1.55 -56.93
C ASP A 479 1.67 0.20 -57.20
N GLN A 480 2.89 0.25 -57.76
CA GLN A 480 3.70 -0.94 -58.09
C GLN A 480 4.11 -1.79 -56.87
N PHE A 481 4.17 -1.21 -55.68
CA PHE A 481 4.54 -1.88 -54.43
C PHE A 481 3.33 -2.33 -53.62
N GLY A 482 2.11 -2.15 -54.15
CA GLY A 482 0.87 -2.41 -53.44
C GLY A 482 0.48 -1.33 -52.43
N GLN A 483 1.13 -0.15 -52.46
CA GLN A 483 0.70 0.97 -51.63
C GLN A 483 -0.63 1.53 -52.17
N PRO A 484 -1.65 1.72 -51.32
CA PRO A 484 -2.96 2.15 -51.77
C PRO A 484 -2.89 3.57 -52.38
N CYS A 485 -3.63 3.79 -53.46
CA CYS A 485 -3.81 5.10 -54.09
C CYS A 485 -5.19 5.70 -53.75
N GLN A 486 -5.33 7.01 -53.92
CA GLN A 486 -6.59 7.74 -53.80
C GLN A 486 -6.81 8.66 -55.00
N TRP A 487 -8.00 8.58 -55.58
CA TRP A 487 -8.42 9.55 -56.58
C TRP A 487 -8.95 10.80 -55.91
N VAL A 488 -8.43 11.97 -56.29
CA VAL A 488 -8.84 13.26 -55.73
C VAL A 488 -9.65 14.00 -56.79
N ASP A 489 -10.96 14.06 -56.59
CA ASP A 489 -11.90 14.79 -57.45
C ASP A 489 -11.86 16.30 -57.18
N GLN A 490 -12.13 17.08 -58.22
CA GLN A 490 -12.02 18.53 -58.20
C GLN A 490 -13.10 19.18 -57.33
N PHE A 491 -12.74 19.54 -56.11
CA PHE A 491 -13.53 20.50 -55.33
C PHE A 491 -12.59 21.55 -54.73
N MET A 492 -12.56 22.71 -55.38
CA MET A 492 -11.89 23.96 -55.00
C MET A 492 -10.34 23.98 -55.03
N ASN A 493 -9.80 24.71 -56.03
CA ASN A 493 -8.42 25.25 -56.19
C ASN A 493 -7.65 24.86 -57.47
N ASN A 494 -8.31 24.73 -58.64
CA ASN A 494 -7.64 24.71 -59.95
C ASN A 494 -6.54 23.63 -60.17
N ILE A 495 -6.56 22.52 -59.43
CA ILE A 495 -5.67 21.38 -59.67
C ILE A 495 -6.41 20.34 -60.54
N LYS A 496 -5.72 19.77 -61.52
CA LYS A 496 -6.24 18.73 -62.44
C LYS A 496 -6.58 17.45 -61.64
N ALA A 497 -7.72 16.81 -61.93
CA ALA A 497 -8.06 15.51 -61.34
C ALA A 497 -6.90 14.54 -61.53
N GLN A 498 -6.45 13.93 -60.44
CA GLN A 498 -5.24 13.12 -60.41
C GLN A 498 -5.34 12.04 -59.34
N CYS A 499 -4.69 10.91 -59.62
CA CYS A 499 -4.48 9.86 -58.65
C CYS A 499 -3.24 10.19 -57.81
N VAL A 500 -3.32 10.07 -56.49
CA VAL A 500 -2.20 10.33 -55.57
C VAL A 500 -2.02 9.15 -54.63
N ASN A 501 -0.87 9.08 -53.95
CA ASN A 501 -0.66 8.10 -52.89
C ASN A 501 -1.66 8.35 -51.77
N LYS A 502 -2.25 7.28 -51.24
CA LYS A 502 -3.15 7.37 -50.10
C LYS A 502 -2.35 7.77 -48.86
N SER A 503 -2.68 8.92 -48.27
CA SER A 503 -2.10 9.47 -47.05
C SER A 503 -3.15 10.28 -46.30
N CYS A 504 -2.88 10.74 -45.07
CA CYS A 504 -3.85 11.59 -44.36
C CYS A 504 -4.25 12.83 -45.19
N SER A 505 -3.30 13.44 -45.91
CA SER A 505 -3.59 14.62 -46.73
C SER A 505 -4.36 14.33 -48.02
N SER A 506 -4.42 13.07 -48.48
CA SER A 506 -5.20 12.70 -49.67
C SER A 506 -6.67 12.37 -49.37
N ALA A 507 -7.06 12.37 -48.09
CA ALA A 507 -8.41 11.98 -47.68
C ALA A 507 -9.50 12.85 -48.32
N PRO A 508 -10.56 12.24 -48.89
CA PRO A 508 -11.65 12.99 -49.50
C PRO A 508 -12.37 13.93 -48.54
N MET A 509 -12.82 15.09 -49.05
CA MET A 509 -13.51 16.10 -48.23
C MET A 509 -14.89 15.67 -47.69
N TYR A 510 -15.46 14.57 -48.17
CA TYR A 510 -16.69 14.02 -47.59
C TYR A 510 -16.47 13.31 -46.25
N ILE A 511 -15.21 12.96 -45.91
CA ILE A 511 -14.86 12.45 -44.58
C ILE A 511 -15.02 13.61 -43.59
N LYS A 512 -15.98 13.46 -42.68
CA LYS A 512 -16.39 14.53 -41.76
C LYS A 512 -16.31 14.13 -40.29
N SER A 513 -15.89 12.90 -40.00
CA SER A 513 -15.70 12.42 -38.63
C SER A 513 -14.28 11.96 -38.35
N GLU A 514 -13.87 12.11 -37.10
CA GLU A 514 -12.56 11.65 -36.61
C GLU A 514 -12.40 10.12 -36.73
N LYS A 515 -13.48 9.36 -36.53
CA LYS A 515 -13.46 7.90 -36.69
C LYS A 515 -13.15 7.48 -38.12
N GLU A 516 -13.87 8.05 -39.09
CA GLU A 516 -13.62 7.79 -40.52
C GLU A 516 -12.20 8.19 -40.92
N CYS A 517 -11.67 9.25 -40.32
CA CYS A 517 -10.31 9.72 -40.57
C CYS A 517 -9.24 8.75 -40.04
N ASN A 518 -9.44 8.23 -38.83
CA ASN A 518 -8.57 7.22 -38.22
C ASN A 518 -8.61 5.88 -38.98
N GLU A 519 -9.75 5.53 -39.59
CA GLU A 519 -9.91 4.31 -40.40
C GLU A 519 -9.39 4.48 -41.84
N TYR A 520 -9.33 5.71 -42.36
CA TYR A 520 -8.94 5.99 -43.74
C TYR A 520 -7.49 5.58 -44.06
N TYR A 521 -6.54 5.95 -43.20
CA TYR A 521 -5.12 5.64 -43.38
C TYR A 521 -4.41 5.49 -42.03
N LYS A 522 -3.78 4.33 -41.81
CA LYS A 522 -3.04 4.00 -40.59
C LYS A 522 -1.76 3.24 -40.94
N SER A 523 -0.64 3.66 -40.35
CA SER A 523 0.67 3.01 -40.43
C SER A 523 1.34 3.03 -39.06
N ASP A 524 2.38 2.24 -38.84
CA ASP A 524 3.04 2.09 -37.52
C ASP A 524 3.51 3.43 -36.92
N ASN A 525 3.77 4.45 -37.74
CA ASN A 525 4.24 5.78 -37.32
C ASN A 525 3.33 6.96 -37.73
N ILE A 526 2.17 6.72 -38.38
CA ILE A 526 1.32 7.80 -38.90
C ILE A 526 -0.14 7.58 -38.49
N GLN A 527 -0.71 8.59 -37.82
CA GLN A 527 -2.11 8.66 -37.44
C GLN A 527 -2.75 9.91 -38.06
N CYS A 528 -4.00 9.78 -38.52
CA CYS A 528 -4.74 10.88 -39.13
C CYS A 528 -5.74 11.51 -38.15
N THR A 529 -6.03 12.79 -38.33
CA THR A 529 -7.10 13.53 -37.64
C THR A 529 -7.86 14.43 -38.60
N LEU A 530 -9.10 14.77 -38.25
CA LEU A 530 -10.00 15.57 -39.06
C LEU A 530 -9.44 16.97 -39.35
N LYS A 531 -9.71 17.47 -40.56
CA LYS A 531 -9.36 18.83 -41.00
C LYS A 531 -10.61 19.70 -41.14
N LYS A 532 -10.51 20.98 -40.82
CA LYS A 532 -11.57 21.97 -41.06
C LYS A 532 -11.99 22.01 -42.53
N GLY A 533 -13.29 21.84 -42.78
CA GLY A 533 -13.87 21.79 -44.12
C GLY A 533 -14.02 20.38 -44.71
N GLY A 534 -13.59 19.34 -43.99
CA GLY A 534 -13.65 17.93 -44.42
C GLY A 534 -12.29 17.41 -44.91
N GLY A 535 -12.14 16.09 -44.89
CA GLY A 535 -10.87 15.41 -45.14
C GLY A 535 -9.99 15.30 -43.89
N CYS A 536 -8.77 14.80 -44.08
CA CYS A 536 -7.84 14.45 -43.00
C CYS A 536 -6.52 15.20 -43.11
N ARG A 537 -5.75 15.15 -42.02
CA ARG A 537 -4.34 15.51 -41.94
C ARG A 537 -3.64 14.60 -40.94
N GLU A 538 -2.32 14.63 -40.91
CA GLU A 538 -1.55 13.92 -39.89
C GLU A 538 -1.78 14.54 -38.51
N LYS A 539 -1.81 13.70 -37.47
CA LYS A 539 -1.81 14.16 -36.08
C LYS A 539 -0.49 14.86 -35.77
N SER A 540 -0.58 16.04 -35.18
CA SER A 540 0.56 16.83 -34.69
C SER A 540 0.35 17.20 -33.22
N THR A 541 0.49 18.46 -32.83
CA THR A 541 0.17 18.93 -31.47
C THR A 541 -1.31 19.24 -31.32
N CYS A 542 -1.86 19.17 -30.10
CA CYS A 542 -3.26 19.55 -29.85
C CYS A 542 -3.59 20.95 -30.39
N GLN A 543 -2.64 21.90 -30.31
CA GLN A 543 -2.81 23.29 -30.72
C GLN A 543 -3.00 23.46 -32.23
N ASP A 544 -2.53 22.50 -33.02
CA ASP A 544 -2.69 22.54 -34.47
C ASP A 544 -4.12 22.15 -34.88
N VAL A 545 -4.89 21.51 -34.00
CA VAL A 545 -6.25 21.04 -34.26
C VAL A 545 -7.26 22.20 -34.27
N ASP A 546 -7.93 22.39 -35.40
CA ASP A 546 -8.80 23.54 -35.70
C ASP A 546 -10.29 23.15 -35.84
N VAL A 547 -10.63 21.91 -35.47
CA VAL A 547 -11.98 21.35 -35.45
C VAL A 547 -12.23 20.56 -34.18
N ILE A 548 -13.41 20.72 -33.58
CA ILE A 548 -13.79 20.11 -32.30
C ILE A 548 -13.72 18.58 -32.32
N ASP A 549 -14.23 17.95 -33.39
CA ASP A 549 -14.26 16.50 -33.51
C ASP A 549 -12.86 15.88 -33.63
N GLY A 550 -11.87 16.63 -34.11
CA GLY A 550 -10.47 16.20 -34.18
C GLY A 550 -9.70 16.40 -32.88
N CYS A 551 -10.26 17.11 -31.90
CA CYS A 551 -9.57 17.47 -30.66
C CYS A 551 -9.67 16.34 -29.64
N THR A 552 -8.96 15.25 -29.91
CA THR A 552 -9.01 14.03 -29.11
C THR A 552 -7.66 13.73 -28.47
N THR A 553 -6.64 13.48 -29.29
CA THR A 553 -5.28 13.11 -28.86
C THR A 553 -4.24 13.68 -29.83
N ASP A 554 -3.08 14.04 -29.30
CA ASP A 554 -1.93 14.45 -30.12
C ASP A 554 -1.14 13.23 -30.66
N LYS A 555 -0.07 13.50 -31.43
CA LYS A 555 0.80 12.46 -32.01
C LYS A 555 1.51 11.57 -30.97
N ASP A 556 1.66 12.07 -29.74
CA ASP A 556 2.37 11.39 -28.64
C ASP A 556 1.38 10.67 -27.69
N GLY A 557 0.08 10.70 -28.02
CA GLY A 557 -0.99 10.06 -27.26
C GLY A 557 -1.54 10.90 -26.08
N ASN A 558 -1.16 12.17 -25.95
CA ASN A 558 -1.71 13.03 -24.90
C ASN A 558 -3.16 13.42 -25.23
N THR A 559 -4.03 13.41 -24.22
CA THR A 559 -5.43 13.86 -24.35
C THR A 559 -5.49 15.36 -24.64
N CYS A 560 -6.26 15.72 -25.67
CA CYS A 560 -6.58 17.10 -26.01
C CYS A 560 -7.99 17.46 -25.54
N LEU A 561 -8.19 18.72 -25.16
CA LEU A 561 -9.46 19.28 -24.75
C LEU A 561 -9.80 20.47 -25.65
N TRP A 562 -11.03 20.51 -26.17
CA TRP A 562 -11.51 21.64 -26.96
C TRP A 562 -11.94 22.78 -26.03
N ASP A 563 -11.24 23.90 -26.13
CA ASP A 563 -11.57 25.10 -25.38
C ASP A 563 -12.67 25.89 -26.13
N GLN A 564 -13.89 25.84 -25.60
CA GLN A 564 -15.04 26.50 -26.22
C GLN A 564 -14.89 28.04 -26.26
N THR A 565 -14.19 28.63 -25.28
CA THR A 565 -14.03 30.07 -25.16
C THR A 565 -13.07 30.61 -26.21
N THR A 566 -11.97 29.90 -26.46
CA THR A 566 -10.98 30.29 -27.48
C THR A 566 -11.23 29.67 -28.85
N SER A 567 -12.19 28.73 -28.95
CA SER A 567 -12.47 27.93 -30.15
C SER A 567 -11.21 27.27 -30.72
N LYS A 568 -10.33 26.80 -29.82
CA LYS A 568 -9.07 26.14 -30.16
C LYS A 568 -8.92 24.87 -29.34
N CYS A 569 -8.27 23.89 -29.93
CA CYS A 569 -7.85 22.70 -29.21
C CYS A 569 -6.57 22.96 -28.41
N ARG A 570 -6.48 22.46 -27.19
CA ARG A 570 -5.27 22.52 -26.35
C ARG A 570 -5.04 21.20 -25.64
N LYS A 571 -3.82 20.99 -25.15
CA LYS A 571 -3.54 19.85 -24.28
C LYS A 571 -4.38 19.96 -23.01
N GLN A 572 -4.95 18.85 -22.56
CA GLN A 572 -5.69 18.81 -21.30
C GLN A 572 -4.71 18.98 -20.13
N MET A 573 -4.99 19.92 -19.24
CA MET A 573 -4.17 20.28 -18.08
C MET A 573 -4.82 19.77 -16.79
N CYS A 574 -4.06 19.61 -15.71
CA CYS A 574 -4.63 19.16 -14.44
C CYS A 574 -5.75 20.08 -13.93
N SER A 575 -5.63 21.39 -14.17
CA SER A 575 -6.65 22.39 -13.84
C SER A 575 -8.02 22.16 -14.50
N ASP A 576 -8.11 21.28 -15.49
CA ASP A 576 -9.36 20.94 -16.17
C ASP A 576 -10.22 19.95 -15.35
N PHE A 577 -9.67 19.38 -14.28
CA PHE A 577 -10.35 18.44 -13.40
C PHE A 577 -10.69 19.10 -12.06
N THR A 578 -11.88 18.80 -11.55
CA THR A 578 -12.34 19.21 -10.22
C THR A 578 -12.56 17.97 -9.37
N GLU A 579 -11.62 17.70 -8.49
CA GLU A 579 -11.65 16.55 -7.59
C GLU A 579 -11.19 17.00 -6.20
N LEU A 580 -11.79 16.44 -5.16
CA LEU A 580 -11.52 16.83 -3.78
C LEU A 580 -10.40 16.01 -3.13
N THR A 581 -9.80 15.06 -3.86
CA THR A 581 -8.79 14.13 -3.33
C THR A 581 -7.67 13.88 -4.33
N TYR A 582 -6.49 13.48 -3.82
CA TYR A 582 -5.32 13.15 -4.63
C TYR A 582 -5.63 11.98 -5.55
N PHE A 583 -6.33 10.96 -5.05
CA PHE A 583 -6.75 9.81 -5.84
C PHE A 583 -7.74 10.20 -6.94
N GLY A 584 -8.65 11.15 -6.69
CA GLY A 584 -9.53 11.70 -7.71
C GLY A 584 -8.73 12.39 -8.83
N CYS A 585 -7.81 13.28 -8.47
CA CYS A 585 -6.96 13.97 -9.45
C CYS A 585 -6.05 13.00 -10.23
N SER A 586 -5.36 12.11 -9.52
CA SER A 586 -4.40 11.16 -10.11
C SER A 586 -5.05 10.08 -10.98
N LYS A 587 -6.32 9.74 -10.72
CA LYS A 587 -7.10 8.84 -11.59
C LYS A 587 -7.39 9.48 -12.95
N ASN A 588 -7.59 10.79 -13.01
CA ASN A 588 -7.83 11.52 -14.25
C ASN A 588 -6.54 11.72 -15.06
N ARG A 589 -5.43 12.09 -14.40
CA ARG A 589 -4.07 12.10 -14.98
C ARG A 589 -3.06 11.73 -13.89
N ALA A 590 -2.20 10.74 -14.13
CA ALA A 590 -1.28 10.21 -13.13
C ALA A 590 -0.27 11.23 -12.56
N ASP A 591 -0.05 12.31 -13.29
CA ASP A 591 0.83 13.44 -12.96
C ASP A 591 0.06 14.66 -12.42
N CYS A 592 -1.19 14.48 -11.98
CA CYS A 592 -1.96 15.49 -11.25
C CYS A 592 -2.00 15.22 -9.73
N THR A 593 -2.06 16.31 -8.97
CA THR A 593 -2.31 16.36 -7.54
C THR A 593 -3.48 17.30 -7.23
N ILE A 594 -3.83 17.46 -5.96
CA ILE A 594 -4.84 18.42 -5.51
C ILE A 594 -4.26 19.84 -5.53
N GLY A 595 -4.96 20.76 -6.16
CA GLY A 595 -4.69 22.21 -6.14
C GLY A 595 -5.64 22.98 -5.20
N PHE A 596 -5.57 24.31 -5.29
CA PHE A 596 -6.42 25.19 -4.47
C PHE A 596 -7.89 25.17 -4.95
N GLY A 597 -8.83 25.25 -4.00
CA GLY A 597 -10.25 25.41 -4.31
C GLY A 597 -10.95 24.19 -4.92
N GLY A 598 -10.38 22.98 -4.76
CA GLY A 598 -10.96 21.74 -5.29
C GLY A 598 -10.68 21.50 -6.78
N GLN A 599 -9.78 22.27 -7.39
CA GLN A 599 -9.24 22.01 -8.73
C GLN A 599 -7.98 21.17 -8.62
N CYS A 600 -7.75 20.26 -9.58
CA CYS A 600 -6.48 19.54 -9.65
C CYS A 600 -5.36 20.46 -10.19
N ALA A 601 -4.12 20.15 -9.83
CA ALA A 601 -2.92 20.89 -10.23
C ALA A 601 -1.83 19.93 -10.68
N ASP A 602 -0.88 20.41 -11.48
CA ASP A 602 0.28 19.60 -11.87
C ASP A 602 1.17 19.32 -10.65
N LEU A 603 1.88 18.19 -10.67
CA LEU A 603 2.88 17.86 -9.64
C LEU A 603 3.99 18.93 -9.60
N GLN A 604 4.48 19.21 -8.40
CA GLN A 604 5.64 20.06 -8.12
C GLN A 604 6.58 19.29 -7.18
N GLU A 605 7.78 19.81 -6.91
CA GLU A 605 8.67 19.21 -5.90
C GLU A 605 8.01 19.23 -4.52
N CYS A 606 8.23 18.21 -3.68
CA CYS A 606 7.60 18.12 -2.36
C CYS A 606 7.79 19.40 -1.55
N SER A 607 8.98 19.99 -1.59
CA SER A 607 9.34 21.24 -0.88
C SER A 607 8.49 22.47 -1.27
N SER A 608 7.84 22.45 -2.43
CA SER A 608 7.02 23.56 -2.93
C SER A 608 5.59 23.53 -2.41
N TYR A 609 5.12 22.41 -1.86
CA TYR A 609 3.77 22.30 -1.34
C TYR A 609 3.64 23.04 0.00
N LEU A 610 2.74 24.02 0.05
CA LEU A 610 2.45 24.84 1.23
C LEU A 610 1.26 24.33 2.06
N ASN A 611 0.66 23.21 1.67
CA ASN A 611 -0.49 22.64 2.37
C ASN A 611 -0.43 21.10 2.40
N LYS A 612 -0.99 20.52 3.47
CA LYS A 612 -1.03 19.07 3.73
C LYS A 612 -1.72 18.27 2.62
N MET A 613 -2.75 18.84 1.99
CA MET A 613 -3.58 18.14 1.00
C MET A 613 -2.83 17.89 -0.31
N SER A 614 -1.95 18.80 -0.72
CA SER A 614 -1.11 18.66 -1.91
C SER A 614 0.17 17.85 -1.65
N CYS A 615 0.62 17.77 -0.38
CA CYS A 615 1.82 17.07 0.05
C CYS A 615 1.61 15.54 0.17
N VAL A 616 1.44 14.89 -0.98
CA VAL A 616 1.25 13.42 -1.06
C VAL A 616 2.31 12.80 -1.96
N LYS A 617 2.48 13.39 -3.14
CA LYS A 617 3.46 12.98 -4.13
C LYS A 617 3.89 14.23 -4.89
N GLY A 618 5.19 14.36 -5.13
CA GLY A 618 5.79 15.41 -5.93
C GLY A 618 6.46 14.87 -7.17
N THR A 619 7.12 15.74 -7.92
CA THR A 619 7.97 15.35 -9.07
C THR A 619 9.23 14.62 -8.63
N ASP A 620 9.66 14.84 -7.39
CA ASP A 620 10.83 14.29 -6.71
C ASP A 620 10.54 13.01 -5.91
N GLY A 621 9.27 12.63 -5.71
CA GLY A 621 8.91 11.34 -5.11
C GLY A 621 7.72 11.40 -4.18
N VAL A 622 7.68 10.49 -3.20
CA VAL A 622 6.67 10.48 -2.14
C VAL A 622 6.97 11.63 -1.18
N CYS A 623 5.92 12.33 -0.74
CA CYS A 623 6.06 13.46 0.16
C CYS A 623 5.58 13.14 1.57
N LEU A 624 6.21 13.76 2.56
CA LEU A 624 5.84 13.75 3.97
C LEU A 624 5.54 15.17 4.44
N TRP A 625 4.35 15.37 5.00
CA TRP A 625 3.96 16.63 5.62
C TRP A 625 4.31 16.62 7.12
N ILE A 626 5.05 17.61 7.57
CA ILE A 626 5.37 17.84 8.99
C ILE A 626 4.64 19.09 9.44
N GLU A 627 3.75 18.96 10.41
CA GLU A 627 2.85 20.05 10.84
C GLU A 627 3.56 21.20 11.56
N HIS A 628 4.70 20.94 12.19
CA HIS A 628 5.45 21.91 12.99
C HIS A 628 6.95 21.87 12.65
N PHE A 629 7.33 22.43 11.50
CA PHE A 629 8.73 22.47 11.06
C PHE A 629 9.25 23.91 10.99
N LYS A 630 10.09 24.32 11.96
CA LYS A 630 10.65 25.68 12.16
C LYS A 630 9.57 26.78 12.22
N ASP A 631 9.57 27.60 13.27
CA ASP A 631 8.56 28.67 13.49
C ASP A 631 7.09 28.18 13.61
N GLY A 632 6.87 26.88 13.83
CA GLY A 632 5.53 26.29 14.06
C GLY A 632 4.65 26.15 12.81
N LYS A 633 5.18 26.39 11.61
CA LYS A 633 4.45 26.21 10.33
C LYS A 633 4.66 24.81 9.76
N GLY A 634 3.65 24.30 9.08
CA GLY A 634 3.76 23.01 8.41
C GLY A 634 4.56 23.11 7.11
N ALA A 635 5.37 22.10 6.82
CA ALA A 635 6.19 22.02 5.62
C ALA A 635 6.17 20.60 5.04
N CYS A 636 6.43 20.50 3.74
CA CYS A 636 6.42 19.26 2.98
C CYS A 636 7.84 18.87 2.56
N PHE A 637 8.20 17.60 2.69
CA PHE A 637 9.53 17.07 2.36
C PHE A 637 9.43 15.82 1.50
N GLN A 638 10.40 15.58 0.64
CA GLN A 638 10.56 14.28 0.00
C GLN A 638 10.94 13.25 1.07
N PHE A 639 10.24 12.12 1.10
CA PHE A 639 10.48 11.07 2.09
C PHE A 639 10.22 9.69 1.52
N ASP A 640 11.29 9.01 1.17
CA ASP A 640 11.32 7.59 0.81
C ASP A 640 12.02 6.75 1.90
N SER A 641 12.96 7.35 2.63
CA SER A 641 13.65 6.74 3.77
C SER A 641 14.15 7.80 4.75
N CYS A 642 14.73 7.39 5.88
CA CYS A 642 15.38 8.35 6.79
C CYS A 642 16.45 9.19 6.05
N GLN A 643 17.18 8.59 5.09
CA GLN A 643 18.30 9.22 4.38
C GLN A 643 17.87 10.35 3.43
N SER A 644 16.57 10.48 3.16
CA SER A 644 16.03 11.59 2.37
C SER A 644 16.12 12.94 3.10
N LEU A 645 16.31 12.90 4.42
CA LEU A 645 16.27 14.07 5.30
C LEU A 645 17.67 14.45 5.79
N LYS A 646 18.10 15.67 5.48
CA LYS A 646 19.42 16.20 5.85
C LYS A 646 19.41 16.91 7.21
N TRP A 647 18.80 16.30 8.22
CA TRP A 647 18.76 16.85 9.57
C TRP A 647 19.83 16.21 10.45
N GLN A 648 20.34 16.99 11.39
CA GLN A 648 21.57 16.68 12.13
C GLN A 648 21.32 16.28 13.58
N THR A 649 20.06 16.26 14.01
CA THR A 649 19.68 15.94 15.39
C THR A 649 18.69 14.80 15.41
N ASP A 650 18.82 13.91 16.40
CA ASP A 650 17.87 12.81 16.59
C ASP A 650 16.44 13.35 16.72
N ALA A 651 16.24 14.41 17.51
CA ALA A 651 14.94 15.04 17.69
C ALA A 651 14.28 15.49 16.38
N GLU A 652 15.03 16.10 15.46
CA GLU A 652 14.51 16.46 14.14
C GLU A 652 14.20 15.21 13.32
N CYS A 653 15.09 14.22 13.27
CA CYS A 653 14.88 12.98 12.53
C CYS A 653 13.65 12.20 13.02
N LYS A 654 13.37 12.24 14.33
CA LYS A 654 12.19 11.63 14.94
C LYS A 654 10.88 12.31 14.54
N LEU A 655 10.89 13.58 14.11
CA LEU A 655 9.70 14.24 13.54
C LEU A 655 9.19 13.52 12.27
N ALA A 656 10.09 12.87 11.54
CA ALA A 656 9.72 12.09 10.36
C ALA A 656 9.33 10.64 10.70
N SER A 657 10.08 9.98 11.59
CA SER A 657 9.76 8.64 12.07
C SER A 657 10.54 8.28 13.33
N ASN A 658 9.90 7.59 14.26
CA ASN A 658 10.55 7.01 15.45
C ASN A 658 11.62 5.96 15.11
N SER A 659 11.66 5.48 13.87
CA SER A 659 12.69 4.56 13.37
C SER A 659 13.89 5.26 12.73
N CYS A 660 13.95 6.59 12.73
CA CYS A 660 15.09 7.37 12.26
C CYS A 660 15.90 7.91 13.44
N THR A 661 17.19 8.10 13.24
CA THR A 661 18.12 8.85 14.09
C THR A 661 19.05 9.66 13.18
N THR A 662 20.08 10.31 13.71
CA THR A 662 21.04 11.09 12.90
C THR A 662 22.42 10.46 12.93
N ASP A 663 23.20 10.57 11.85
CA ASP A 663 24.64 10.27 11.82
C ASP A 663 25.54 11.48 12.11
N GLY A 664 24.93 12.64 12.41
CA GLY A 664 25.57 13.93 12.59
C GLY A 664 25.56 14.80 11.34
N GLU A 665 25.27 14.25 10.16
CA GLU A 665 25.14 15.00 8.90
C GLU A 665 23.72 14.93 8.33
N GLN A 666 23.07 13.77 8.43
CA GLN A 666 21.73 13.50 7.92
C GLN A 666 21.01 12.46 8.78
N CYS A 667 19.73 12.23 8.48
CA CYS A 667 18.97 11.20 9.15
C CYS A 667 19.30 9.82 8.56
N VAL A 668 19.39 8.82 9.43
CA VAL A 668 19.66 7.41 9.11
C VAL A 668 18.71 6.52 9.90
N PRO A 669 18.43 5.29 9.45
CA PRO A 669 17.67 4.34 10.25
C PRO A 669 18.36 4.05 11.59
N ILE A 670 17.58 3.79 12.64
CA ILE A 670 18.14 3.29 13.91
C ILE A 670 18.79 1.92 13.71
N THR A 671 19.88 1.68 14.43
CA THR A 671 20.58 0.38 14.51
C THR A 671 20.59 -0.13 15.95
N GLU A 672 21.16 -1.30 16.23
CA GLU A 672 21.48 -1.66 17.62
C GLU A 672 22.40 -0.61 18.23
N CYS A 673 22.26 -0.30 19.53
CA CYS A 673 23.03 0.75 20.21
C CYS A 673 24.54 0.61 20.01
N ARG A 674 25.08 -0.62 19.94
CA ARG A 674 26.52 -0.86 19.69
C ARG A 674 26.98 -0.49 18.28
N SER A 675 26.07 -0.51 17.32
CA SER A 675 26.30 -0.19 15.92
C SER A 675 25.89 1.25 15.58
N THR A 676 25.20 1.92 16.50
CA THR A 676 24.73 3.29 16.36
C THR A 676 25.90 4.27 16.46
N ASN A 677 25.86 5.32 15.64
CA ASN A 677 26.86 6.37 15.67
C ASN A 677 26.78 7.17 16.97
N ILE A 678 27.88 7.83 17.31
CA ILE A 678 28.04 8.60 18.54
C ILE A 678 27.82 10.11 18.35
N ASN A 679 27.57 10.55 17.11
CA ASN A 679 27.44 11.95 16.73
C ASN A 679 25.95 12.34 16.68
N GLY A 680 25.32 12.36 17.85
CA GLY A 680 23.90 12.70 18.00
C GLY A 680 22.93 11.52 17.86
N GLY A 681 23.35 10.40 17.26
CA GLY A 681 22.47 9.23 17.05
C GLY A 681 22.34 8.26 18.24
N CYS A 682 23.22 8.34 19.24
CA CYS A 682 23.24 7.44 20.39
C CYS A 682 22.13 7.76 21.42
N VAL A 683 20.88 7.60 21.01
CA VAL A 683 19.69 7.90 21.83
C VAL A 683 18.78 6.68 21.91
N THR A 684 18.37 6.15 20.76
CA THR A 684 17.50 4.96 20.68
C THR A 684 17.97 4.03 19.58
N GLY A 685 18.17 2.77 19.95
CA GLY A 685 18.52 1.69 19.05
C GLY A 685 17.36 0.72 18.86
N THR A 686 17.54 -0.22 17.93
CA THR A 686 16.59 -1.34 17.73
C THR A 686 16.47 -2.26 18.95
N ASP A 687 17.45 -2.21 19.86
CA ASP A 687 17.56 -2.98 21.10
C ASP A 687 17.15 -2.20 22.36
N GLY A 688 16.69 -0.95 22.24
CA GLY A 688 16.16 -0.12 23.33
C GLY A 688 16.80 1.27 23.42
N GLU A 689 16.68 1.92 24.58
CA GLU A 689 17.40 3.17 24.84
C GLU A 689 18.91 2.93 24.88
N CYS A 690 19.67 3.91 24.39
CA CYS A 690 21.12 3.84 24.35
C CYS A 690 21.73 4.81 25.37
N ILE A 691 22.94 4.47 25.80
CA ILE A 691 23.80 5.32 26.61
C ILE A 691 25.17 5.41 25.98
N GLN A 692 25.65 6.64 25.86
CA GLN A 692 27.00 6.93 25.40
C GLN A 692 27.98 6.78 26.58
N THR A 693 29.09 6.07 26.39
CA THR A 693 30.10 5.85 27.44
C THR A 693 31.51 5.74 26.86
N VAL A 694 32.52 5.74 27.72
CA VAL A 694 33.92 5.44 27.38
C VAL A 694 34.31 4.05 27.92
N PRO A 695 35.37 3.40 27.42
CA PRO A 695 35.68 2.02 27.82
C PRO A 695 36.04 1.81 29.30
N SER A 696 36.52 2.85 29.99
CA SER A 696 36.86 2.83 31.41
C SER A 696 36.89 4.25 31.99
N LEU A 697 36.87 4.36 33.32
CA LEU A 697 37.12 5.62 34.03
C LEU A 697 38.45 6.25 33.56
N HIS A 698 38.43 7.57 33.34
CA HIS A 698 39.56 8.36 32.82
C HIS A 698 40.08 7.95 31.43
N SER A 699 39.32 7.17 30.66
CA SER A 699 39.74 6.81 29.29
C SER A 699 39.78 8.04 28.38
N THR A 700 40.84 8.14 27.57
CA THR A 700 40.97 9.12 26.47
C THR A 700 40.53 8.54 25.13
N GLU A 701 40.02 7.30 25.12
CA GLU A 701 39.54 6.64 23.89
C GLU A 701 38.21 7.25 23.41
N SER A 702 37.91 7.04 22.13
CA SER A 702 36.68 7.54 21.51
C SER A 702 35.44 7.01 22.22
N LYS A 703 34.42 7.88 22.35
CA LYS A 703 33.11 7.52 22.91
C LYS A 703 32.54 6.31 22.17
N THR A 704 31.78 5.50 22.88
CA THR A 704 31.06 4.33 22.36
C THR A 704 29.59 4.43 22.74
N CYS A 705 28.73 3.80 21.95
CA CYS A 705 27.30 3.71 22.24
C CYS A 705 26.95 2.29 22.69
N SER A 706 26.12 2.15 23.70
CA SER A 706 25.73 0.86 24.27
C SER A 706 24.29 0.90 24.75
N LYS A 707 23.66 -0.26 24.94
CA LYS A 707 22.29 -0.33 25.47
C LYS A 707 22.27 0.21 26.91
N PHE A 708 21.33 1.09 27.20
CA PHE A 708 21.10 1.58 28.55
C PHE A 708 20.55 0.46 29.45
N ILE A 709 21.14 0.32 30.63
CA ILE A 709 20.71 -0.64 31.67
C ILE A 709 20.52 0.11 32.99
N ASN A 710 21.51 0.94 33.32
CA ASN A 710 21.53 1.88 34.43
C ASN A 710 22.70 2.85 34.20
N CYS A 711 22.80 3.88 35.01
CA CYS A 711 23.86 4.87 34.87
C CYS A 711 25.26 4.35 35.18
N SER A 712 25.41 3.25 35.94
CA SER A 712 26.74 2.72 36.29
C SER A 712 27.53 2.18 35.08
N THR A 713 26.88 2.02 33.92
CA THR A 713 27.55 1.67 32.66
C THR A 713 28.23 2.87 31.98
N ALA A 714 27.96 4.09 32.44
CA ALA A 714 28.62 5.30 31.99
C ALA A 714 29.78 5.68 32.91
N TYR A 715 31.00 5.68 32.37
CA TYR A 715 32.23 5.92 33.14
C TYR A 715 32.67 7.39 33.12
N TYR A 716 31.74 8.31 33.39
CA TYR A 716 32.03 9.74 33.54
C TYR A 716 32.01 10.19 35.01
N LEU A 717 32.81 11.20 35.34
CA LEU A 717 33.00 11.68 36.72
C LEU A 717 32.36 13.05 36.97
N THR A 718 31.76 13.66 35.95
CA THR A 718 31.07 14.95 36.08
C THR A 718 29.56 14.76 35.87
N HIS A 719 28.77 15.59 36.55
CA HIS A 719 27.32 15.56 36.41
C HIS A 719 26.90 15.84 34.96
N GLU A 720 27.53 16.81 34.31
CA GLU A 720 27.24 17.21 32.92
C GLU A 720 27.47 16.07 31.93
N GLU A 721 28.59 15.35 32.04
CA GLU A 721 28.89 14.21 31.16
C GLU A 721 27.95 13.02 31.44
N CYS A 722 27.61 12.77 32.71
CA CYS A 722 26.63 11.76 33.06
C CYS A 722 25.24 12.09 32.50
N GLN A 723 24.81 13.36 32.58
CA GLN A 723 23.56 13.82 32.00
C GLN A 723 23.55 13.76 30.47
N GLN A 724 24.67 14.06 29.82
CA GLN A 724 24.83 13.88 28.37
C GLN A 724 24.80 12.41 27.97
N ALA A 725 25.34 11.51 28.81
CA ALA A 725 25.25 10.07 28.60
C ALA A 725 23.80 9.61 28.66
N HIS A 726 23.06 10.04 29.70
CA HIS A 726 21.63 9.80 29.85
C HIS A 726 20.99 10.75 30.86
N SER A 727 19.77 11.20 30.60
CA SER A 727 19.08 12.23 31.40
C SER A 727 18.73 11.81 32.84
N PHE A 728 18.77 10.51 33.15
CA PHE A 728 18.54 9.97 34.49
C PHE A 728 19.80 9.73 35.32
N CYS A 729 20.96 10.22 34.86
CA CYS A 729 22.23 9.99 35.52
C CYS A 729 22.78 11.22 36.25
N THR A 730 23.48 10.98 37.34
CA THR A 730 24.37 11.92 38.02
C THR A 730 25.68 11.21 38.36
N THR A 731 26.59 11.84 39.09
CA THR A 731 27.88 11.24 39.47
C THR A 731 28.10 11.33 40.97
N ASN A 732 28.97 10.49 41.52
CA ASN A 732 29.55 10.70 42.87
C ASN A 732 31.01 11.19 42.80
N GLY A 733 31.52 11.49 41.60
CA GLY A 733 32.89 11.95 41.40
C GLY A 733 33.97 10.88 41.52
N GLU A 734 33.63 9.62 41.87
CA GLU A 734 34.62 8.56 42.13
C GLU A 734 34.40 7.29 41.31
N THR A 735 33.16 6.80 41.20
CA THR A 735 32.87 5.46 40.65
C THR A 735 32.19 5.49 39.29
N GLY A 736 32.10 6.66 38.65
CA GLY A 736 31.36 6.85 37.40
C GLY A 736 29.97 7.44 37.62
N CYS A 737 29.09 7.25 36.64
CA CYS A 737 27.72 7.72 36.73
C CYS A 737 26.86 6.78 37.59
N ARG A 738 25.79 7.33 38.16
CA ARG A 738 24.83 6.68 39.05
C ARG A 738 23.43 7.22 38.77
N ASP A 739 22.42 6.43 39.08
CA ASP A 739 21.04 6.83 38.86
C ASP A 739 20.68 8.03 39.78
N LEU A 740 19.83 8.92 39.28
CA LEU A 740 19.24 9.96 40.11
C LEU A 740 18.39 9.33 41.23
N THR A 741 18.43 9.94 42.42
CA THR A 741 17.62 9.56 43.59
C THR A 741 16.98 10.82 44.20
N SER A 742 16.25 10.73 45.32
CA SER A 742 15.86 11.96 46.02
C SER A 742 17.10 12.67 46.60
N CYS A 743 17.05 14.00 46.73
CA CYS A 743 18.21 14.79 47.12
C CYS A 743 18.83 14.33 48.45
N GLU A 744 18.00 13.92 49.41
CA GLU A 744 18.40 13.46 50.74
C GLU A 744 19.31 12.21 50.74
N HIS A 745 19.32 11.44 49.65
CA HIS A 745 20.17 10.25 49.50
C HIS A 745 21.55 10.56 48.87
N TYR A 746 21.83 11.81 48.53
CA TYR A 746 23.15 12.22 48.06
C TYR A 746 24.07 12.51 49.24
N ALA A 747 25.04 11.61 49.45
CA ALA A 747 26.03 11.71 50.52
C ALA A 747 27.25 12.59 50.17
N VAL A 748 27.38 13.01 48.91
CA VAL A 748 28.50 13.82 48.41
C VAL A 748 28.00 14.98 47.55
N LYS A 749 28.76 16.07 47.54
CA LYS A 749 28.39 17.34 46.88
C LYS A 749 28.25 17.18 45.37
N GLU A 750 29.11 16.36 44.78
CA GLU A 750 29.18 16.05 43.34
C GLU A 750 27.91 15.34 42.83
N SER A 751 27.13 14.71 43.72
CA SER A 751 25.83 14.12 43.36
C SER A 751 24.66 15.08 43.51
N CYS A 752 24.82 16.18 44.24
CA CYS A 752 23.74 17.05 44.72
C CYS A 752 23.32 18.10 43.68
N HIS A 753 22.77 17.64 42.55
CA HIS A 753 22.34 18.52 41.45
C HIS A 753 20.85 18.41 41.14
N LEU A 754 20.37 17.19 40.87
CA LEU A 754 18.99 16.91 40.45
C LEU A 754 18.42 15.72 41.22
N ASN A 755 17.12 15.71 41.47
CA ASN A 755 16.43 14.54 42.01
C ASN A 755 15.82 13.67 40.90
N ASN A 756 15.36 12.47 41.26
CA ASN A 756 14.72 11.55 40.33
C ASN A 756 13.27 11.90 39.95
N LYS A 757 12.67 12.93 40.56
CA LYS A 757 11.28 13.36 40.31
C LYS A 757 11.19 14.52 39.32
N GLY A 758 12.28 15.24 39.09
CA GLY A 758 12.26 16.45 38.27
C GLY A 758 11.33 17.53 38.84
N ILE A 759 10.93 18.47 37.98
CA ILE A 759 10.03 19.56 38.35
C ILE A 759 8.63 18.98 38.65
N GLN A 760 8.00 19.43 39.73
CA GLN A 760 6.65 19.01 40.13
C GLN A 760 5.70 20.22 40.15
N PHE A 761 4.45 20.01 39.74
CA PHE A 761 3.40 21.03 39.65
C PHE A 761 2.17 20.64 40.48
N ASP A 762 1.42 21.62 40.97
CA ASP A 762 0.11 21.41 41.59
C ASP A 762 -1.03 21.30 40.54
N ASP A 763 -2.29 21.19 41.01
CA ASP A 763 -3.50 21.11 40.17
C ASP A 763 -3.84 22.37 39.38
N LEU A 764 -3.16 23.48 39.68
CA LEU A 764 -3.33 24.77 39.03
C LEU A 764 -2.16 25.07 38.07
N GLY A 765 -1.23 24.13 37.86
CA GLY A 765 -0.06 24.30 36.99
C GLY A 765 1.07 25.12 37.61
N SER A 766 1.09 25.23 38.93
CA SER A 766 2.03 26.02 39.71
C SER A 766 3.17 25.13 40.25
N ILE A 767 4.44 25.54 40.09
CA ILE A 767 5.61 24.73 40.49
C ILE A 767 5.66 24.59 42.03
N ILE A 768 5.73 23.35 42.52
CA ILE A 768 5.83 23.01 43.95
C ILE A 768 7.18 22.36 44.31
N SER A 769 7.94 21.90 43.31
CA SER A 769 9.34 21.48 43.46
C SER A 769 10.07 21.73 42.14
N THR A 770 11.30 22.24 42.21
CA THR A 770 12.12 22.52 41.02
C THR A 770 12.87 21.28 40.50
N GLY A 771 12.81 20.16 41.22
CA GLY A 771 13.60 18.96 40.90
C GLY A 771 15.11 19.13 41.14
N LYS A 772 15.54 20.27 41.67
CA LYS A 772 16.94 20.59 41.93
C LYS A 772 17.31 20.32 43.38
N CYS A 773 18.56 19.94 43.58
CA CYS A 773 19.12 19.75 44.90
C CYS A 773 20.05 20.90 45.29
N SER A 774 20.12 21.17 46.59
CA SER A 774 21.02 22.15 47.19
C SER A 774 21.86 21.49 48.29
N TRP A 775 23.17 21.72 48.26
CA TRP A 775 24.11 21.19 49.24
C TRP A 775 24.16 22.10 50.48
N ASP A 776 23.83 21.55 51.64
CA ASP A 776 23.92 22.26 52.92
C ASP A 776 25.32 22.07 53.52
N GLU A 777 26.15 23.11 53.41
CA GLU A 777 27.51 23.11 53.95
C GLU A 777 27.56 22.97 55.48
N SER A 778 26.50 23.34 56.21
CA SER A 778 26.49 23.28 57.68
C SER A 778 26.24 21.86 58.18
N ASN A 779 25.36 21.13 57.50
CA ASN A 779 24.95 19.78 57.87
C ASN A 779 25.67 18.69 57.05
N GLN A 780 26.49 19.09 56.06
CA GLN A 780 27.21 18.19 55.14
C GLN A 780 26.28 17.16 54.49
N ASN A 781 25.09 17.62 54.10
CA ASN A 781 24.08 16.79 53.45
C ASN A 781 23.43 17.52 52.28
N CYS A 782 22.84 16.75 51.38
CA CYS A 782 22.08 17.28 50.27
C CYS A 782 20.59 17.29 50.61
N ARG A 783 19.88 18.35 50.20
CA ARG A 783 18.43 18.49 50.38
C ARG A 783 17.78 19.06 49.14
N GLU A 784 16.46 18.97 49.08
CA GLU A 784 15.68 19.65 48.04
C GLU A 784 15.94 21.16 48.08
N GLN A 785 15.94 21.79 46.90
CA GLN A 785 16.03 23.24 46.77
C GLN A 785 14.78 23.89 47.40
N VAL A 786 14.98 24.80 48.33
CA VAL A 786 13.92 25.55 49.01
C VAL A 786 14.00 27.04 48.68
N CYS A 787 13.01 27.84 49.10
CA CYS A 787 12.94 29.27 48.79
C CYS A 787 14.24 30.02 49.12
N SER A 788 14.89 29.72 50.24
CA SER A 788 16.12 30.42 50.67
C SER A 788 17.33 30.17 49.77
N ASP A 789 17.29 29.15 48.92
CA ASP A 789 18.35 28.85 47.95
C ASP A 789 18.20 29.66 46.65
N LEU A 790 17.06 30.35 46.49
CA LEU A 790 16.77 31.17 45.32
C LEU A 790 17.29 32.60 45.53
N VAL A 791 18.12 33.08 44.61
CA VAL A 791 18.84 34.38 44.71
C VAL A 791 18.04 35.55 44.13
N PHE A 792 16.76 35.37 43.83
CA PHE A 792 15.92 36.40 43.19
C PHE A 792 15.42 37.42 44.22
N LYS A 793 15.18 38.66 43.75
CA LYS A 793 14.78 39.79 44.60
C LYS A 793 13.33 40.24 44.38
N SER A 794 12.68 39.79 43.30
CA SER A 794 11.30 40.21 42.99
C SER A 794 10.26 39.13 43.32
N GLU A 795 9.05 39.58 43.70
CA GLU A 795 7.93 38.70 44.03
C GLU A 795 7.51 37.82 42.84
N ASP A 796 7.53 38.36 41.62
CA ASP A 796 7.14 37.61 40.42
C ASP A 796 8.16 36.52 40.09
N GLU A 797 9.46 36.76 40.28
CA GLU A 797 10.50 35.74 40.07
C GLU A 797 10.45 34.63 41.14
N CYS A 798 10.29 34.99 42.42
CA CYS A 798 10.20 34.01 43.50
C CYS A 798 8.94 33.13 43.38
N SER A 799 7.79 33.74 43.07
CA SER A 799 6.50 33.03 43.02
C SER A 799 6.28 32.23 41.74
N GLN A 800 7.03 32.51 40.66
CA GLN A 800 7.02 31.69 39.43
C GLN A 800 7.87 30.42 39.54
N ILE A 801 8.93 30.43 40.34
CA ILE A 801 9.85 29.27 40.47
C ILE A 801 9.32 28.25 41.49
N LEU A 802 8.80 28.73 42.61
CA LEU A 802 8.19 27.90 43.64
C LEU A 802 7.00 28.68 44.23
N THR A 803 5.82 28.09 44.13
CA THR A 803 4.57 28.79 44.46
C THR A 803 4.33 28.99 45.95
N ASN A 804 5.05 28.24 46.78
CA ASN A 804 5.16 28.48 48.22
C ASN A 804 6.22 29.55 48.58
N CYS A 805 6.87 30.22 47.62
CA CYS A 805 7.87 31.27 47.88
C CYS A 805 7.35 32.68 47.60
N THR A 806 7.80 33.65 48.40
CA THR A 806 7.57 35.10 48.26
C THR A 806 8.90 35.83 48.44
N SER A 807 9.04 37.05 47.95
CA SER A 807 10.27 37.83 48.12
C SER A 807 10.30 38.57 49.47
N ASP A 808 11.45 38.58 50.15
CA ASP A 808 11.70 39.49 51.28
C ASP A 808 12.37 40.82 50.88
N GLY A 809 12.62 41.03 49.58
CA GLY A 809 13.32 42.19 49.03
C GLY A 809 14.82 41.98 48.82
N GLU A 810 15.41 40.95 49.44
CA GLU A 810 16.83 40.56 49.25
C GLU A 810 16.99 39.13 48.71
N LYS A 811 16.09 38.21 49.06
CA LYS A 811 16.04 36.80 48.66
C LYS A 811 14.60 36.26 48.66
N CYS A 812 14.40 35.05 48.14
CA CYS A 812 13.11 34.38 48.30
C CYS A 812 13.02 33.70 49.68
N VAL A 813 11.82 33.73 50.25
CA VAL A 813 11.47 33.12 51.54
C VAL A 813 10.15 32.37 51.42
N GLU A 814 9.89 31.42 52.31
CA GLU A 814 8.62 30.68 52.31
C GLU A 814 7.45 31.60 52.67
N LYS A 815 6.35 31.43 51.93
CA LYS A 815 5.06 32.04 52.23
C LYS A 815 4.55 31.47 53.55
N GLN A 816 3.99 32.34 54.36
CA GLN A 816 3.25 31.93 55.55
C GLN A 816 1.75 32.16 55.33
N SER A 817 0.89 31.59 56.18
CA SER A 817 -0.51 32.03 56.23
C SER A 817 -0.54 33.52 56.54
N CYS A 818 -1.51 34.25 55.98
CA CYS A 818 -1.62 35.68 56.22
C CYS A 818 -1.60 36.02 57.73
N GLN A 819 -2.17 35.16 58.58
CA GLN A 819 -2.22 35.35 60.04
C GLN A 819 -0.85 35.36 60.73
N MET A 820 0.19 34.81 60.10
CA MET A 820 1.54 34.75 60.65
C MET A 820 2.37 36.00 60.35
N TYR A 821 1.92 36.84 59.41
CA TYR A 821 2.55 38.13 59.16
C TYR A 821 2.11 39.10 60.26
N ILE A 822 3.05 39.48 61.13
CA ILE A 822 2.82 40.36 62.29
C ILE A 822 3.26 41.81 62.06
N ASP A 823 3.77 42.11 60.86
CA ASP A 823 4.20 43.45 60.46
C ASP A 823 3.30 43.97 59.33
N GLU A 824 2.84 45.21 59.45
CA GLU A 824 1.93 45.84 58.49
C GLU A 824 2.54 45.97 57.09
N SER A 825 3.84 46.26 56.99
CA SER A 825 4.54 46.37 55.72
C SER A 825 4.67 45.00 55.05
N ILE A 826 5.03 43.97 55.82
CA ILE A 826 5.16 42.58 55.32
C ILE A 826 3.80 42.02 54.89
N CYS A 827 2.76 42.22 55.70
CA CYS A 827 1.41 41.74 55.40
C CYS A 827 0.84 42.31 54.10
N ASN A 828 1.09 43.59 53.82
CA ASN A 828 0.56 44.25 52.63
C ASN A 828 1.44 44.05 51.38
N SER A 829 2.70 43.63 51.55
CA SER A 829 3.65 43.43 50.44
C SER A 829 3.80 41.98 50.00
N ARG A 830 3.59 40.99 50.88
CA ARG A 830 3.75 39.55 50.57
C ARG A 830 2.40 38.87 50.28
N LYS A 831 2.44 37.82 49.46
CA LYS A 831 1.30 36.89 49.29
C LYS A 831 1.38 35.79 50.35
N GLY A 832 0.26 35.45 50.98
CA GLY A 832 0.17 34.30 51.86
C GLY A 832 -0.09 33.01 51.09
N ILE A 833 0.07 31.86 51.73
CA ILE A 833 -0.36 30.57 51.15
C ILE A 833 -1.87 30.53 50.88
N ASP A 834 -2.64 31.32 51.64
CA ASP A 834 -4.10 31.40 51.53
C ASP A 834 -4.59 32.43 50.49
N GLY A 835 -3.68 33.19 49.85
CA GLY A 835 -4.01 34.24 48.90
C GLY A 835 -3.42 35.61 49.28
N PRO A 836 -3.85 36.71 48.62
CA PRO A 836 -3.39 38.05 48.97
C PRO A 836 -3.82 38.42 50.40
N CYS A 837 -2.89 38.98 51.16
CA CYS A 837 -3.10 39.34 52.56
C CYS A 837 -3.50 40.81 52.72
N PHE A 838 -4.16 41.13 53.83
CA PHE A 838 -4.58 42.48 54.19
C PHE A 838 -4.43 42.71 55.70
N TRP A 839 -3.79 43.81 56.07
CA TRP A 839 -3.61 44.22 57.46
C TRP A 839 -4.85 44.93 57.99
N SER A 840 -5.44 44.44 59.08
CA SER A 840 -6.67 44.98 59.65
C SER A 840 -6.67 44.84 61.18
N GLU A 841 -6.88 45.96 61.89
CA GLU A 841 -7.00 46.00 63.36
C GLU A 841 -5.82 45.36 64.12
N GLY A 842 -4.59 45.54 63.64
CA GLY A 842 -3.38 45.04 64.29
C GLY A 842 -3.09 43.56 64.05
N THR A 843 -3.82 42.91 63.12
CA THR A 843 -3.57 41.54 62.69
C THR A 843 -3.63 41.43 61.16
N CYS A 844 -2.85 40.53 60.58
CA CYS A 844 -2.90 40.23 59.15
C CYS A 844 -3.87 39.08 58.88
N ARG A 845 -4.66 39.17 57.81
CA ARG A 845 -5.61 38.12 57.40
C ARG A 845 -5.72 38.01 55.89
N ILE A 846 -6.33 36.92 55.41
CA ILE A 846 -6.67 36.79 53.98
C ILE A 846 -7.58 37.95 53.59
N LYS A 847 -7.30 38.54 52.43
CA LYS A 847 -8.15 39.54 51.82
C LYS A 847 -9.44 38.87 51.36
N GLN A 848 -10.59 39.36 51.82
CA GLN A 848 -11.88 38.86 51.38
C GLN A 848 -12.26 39.47 50.02
N CYS A 849 -13.14 38.81 49.24
CA CYS A 849 -13.58 39.35 47.94
C CYS A 849 -14.05 40.82 48.08
N GLN A 850 -14.77 41.12 49.17
CA GLN A 850 -15.35 42.44 49.46
C GLN A 850 -14.29 43.54 49.66
N GLU A 851 -13.02 43.17 49.82
CA GLU A 851 -11.89 44.07 50.13
C GLU A 851 -11.03 44.35 48.89
N ILE A 852 -11.36 43.75 47.75
CA ILE A 852 -10.76 44.05 46.46
C ILE A 852 -11.26 45.44 46.01
N LYS A 853 -10.35 46.41 45.96
CA LYS A 853 -10.63 47.73 45.39
C LYS A 853 -10.85 47.58 43.88
N GLN A 854 -11.80 48.33 43.31
CA GLN A 854 -12.28 48.17 41.92
C GLN A 854 -13.14 46.91 41.67
N GLY A 855 -13.96 46.52 42.65
CA GLY A 855 -14.83 45.36 42.55
C GLY A 855 -15.97 45.46 41.53
N THR A 856 -16.03 46.53 40.73
CA THR A 856 -16.86 46.62 39.52
C THR A 856 -16.25 45.88 38.32
N ASN A 857 -14.94 45.58 38.34
CA ASN A 857 -14.22 44.92 37.26
C ASN A 857 -14.02 43.42 37.55
N GLN A 858 -14.59 42.55 36.69
CA GLN A 858 -14.45 41.09 36.85
C GLN A 858 -12.99 40.61 36.85
N ASN A 859 -12.11 41.25 36.08
CA ASN A 859 -10.69 40.89 36.05
C ASN A 859 -9.99 41.25 37.38
N ALA A 860 -10.44 42.32 38.06
CA ALA A 860 -9.96 42.67 39.39
C ALA A 860 -10.48 41.67 40.44
N CYS A 861 -11.75 41.26 40.34
CA CYS A 861 -12.35 40.28 41.24
C CYS A 861 -11.74 38.88 41.09
N SER A 862 -11.34 38.50 39.89
CA SER A 862 -10.67 37.22 39.61
C SER A 862 -9.26 37.12 40.20
N SER A 863 -8.75 38.16 40.88
CA SER A 863 -7.46 38.14 41.59
C SER A 863 -7.46 37.27 42.86
N ILE A 864 -8.64 36.91 43.36
CA ILE A 864 -8.84 35.92 44.42
C ILE A 864 -9.71 34.80 43.84
N LYS A 865 -9.28 33.55 44.05
CA LYS A 865 -9.98 32.36 43.56
C LYS A 865 -11.42 32.35 44.10
N ASP A 866 -12.36 31.98 43.24
CA ASP A 866 -13.79 31.95 43.53
C ASP A 866 -14.41 33.31 43.89
N CYS A 867 -13.80 34.43 43.49
CA CYS A 867 -14.43 35.76 43.55
C CYS A 867 -14.89 36.23 42.17
N ILE A 868 -16.11 36.76 42.10
CA ILE A 868 -16.70 37.39 40.92
C ILE A 868 -17.19 38.80 41.25
N SER A 869 -17.29 39.67 40.26
CA SER A 869 -17.86 41.01 40.41
C SER A 869 -19.38 40.91 40.56
N ASP A 870 -19.94 41.55 41.58
CA ASP A 870 -21.38 41.82 41.66
C ASP A 870 -21.77 43.15 41.00
N GLY A 871 -20.82 43.86 40.41
CA GLY A 871 -21.03 45.16 39.77
C GLY A 871 -20.78 46.35 40.68
N GLU A 872 -20.65 46.15 41.99
CA GLU A 872 -20.23 47.17 42.96
C GLU A 872 -18.98 46.73 43.75
N LYS A 873 -18.91 45.45 44.10
CA LYS A 873 -17.82 44.81 44.86
C LYS A 873 -17.59 43.38 44.36
N CYS A 874 -16.48 42.77 44.77
CA CYS A 874 -16.31 41.35 44.52
C CYS A 874 -17.02 40.52 45.60
N VAL A 875 -17.66 39.45 45.18
CA VAL A 875 -18.38 38.46 46.00
C VAL A 875 -17.92 37.06 45.64
N LEU A 876 -18.23 36.07 46.49
CA LEU A 876 -17.91 34.68 46.19
C LEU A 876 -18.77 34.15 45.04
N LYS A 877 -18.17 33.35 44.17
CA LYS A 877 -18.83 32.57 43.13
C LYS A 877 -19.66 31.48 43.79
N ASP A 878 -20.92 31.38 43.41
CA ASP A 878 -21.88 30.46 44.02
C ASP A 878 -22.90 29.96 42.97
N LYS A 879 -23.95 29.27 43.41
CA LYS A 879 -25.06 28.85 42.54
C LYS A 879 -25.83 30.07 42.01
N CYS A 880 -26.35 29.99 40.79
CA CYS A 880 -27.09 31.08 40.14
C CYS A 880 -28.15 31.70 41.07
N ALA A 881 -28.91 30.87 41.80
CA ALA A 881 -29.97 31.31 42.71
C ALA A 881 -29.53 32.25 43.85
N LYS A 882 -28.24 32.37 44.14
CA LYS A 882 -27.71 33.23 45.22
C LYS A 882 -27.23 34.60 44.73
N TYR A 883 -27.15 34.81 43.42
CA TYR A 883 -26.74 36.10 42.88
C TYR A 883 -27.90 37.09 42.93
N ASN A 884 -27.63 38.26 43.53
CA ASN A 884 -28.60 39.34 43.70
C ASN A 884 -28.28 40.55 42.80
N THR A 885 -27.33 40.41 41.88
CA THR A 885 -27.02 41.43 40.89
C THR A 885 -26.89 40.82 39.50
N LYS A 886 -27.29 41.60 38.50
CA LYS A 886 -27.19 41.23 37.09
C LYS A 886 -25.75 40.92 36.68
N VAL A 887 -24.77 41.67 37.21
CA VAL A 887 -23.36 41.48 36.87
C VAL A 887 -22.85 40.13 37.37
N ALA A 888 -23.12 39.75 38.62
CA ALA A 888 -22.72 38.44 39.15
C ALA A 888 -23.43 37.29 38.42
N CYS A 889 -24.73 37.47 38.14
CA CYS A 889 -25.53 36.50 37.41
C CYS A 889 -24.95 36.21 36.01
N ASN A 890 -24.63 37.26 35.27
CA ASN A 890 -24.22 37.16 33.87
C ASN A 890 -22.74 36.79 33.68
N ILE A 891 -22.02 36.46 34.76
CA ILE A 891 -20.67 35.90 34.67
C ILE A 891 -20.73 34.37 34.54
N SER A 892 -21.22 33.68 35.57
CA SER A 892 -21.47 32.21 35.60
C SER A 892 -21.71 31.74 37.04
N GLY A 893 -22.60 30.76 37.21
CA GLY A 893 -22.76 30.02 38.46
C GLY A 893 -21.89 28.77 38.49
N VAL A 894 -21.73 28.17 39.66
CA VAL A 894 -21.13 26.83 39.78
C VAL A 894 -22.03 25.72 39.20
N ASP A 895 -23.30 26.05 38.91
CA ASP A 895 -24.35 25.17 38.40
C ASP A 895 -24.76 25.45 36.93
N GLY A 896 -24.09 26.38 36.23
CA GLY A 896 -24.27 26.61 34.79
C GLY A 896 -24.27 28.08 34.37
N ILE A 897 -24.80 28.33 33.16
CA ILE A 897 -25.10 29.68 32.67
C ILE A 897 -26.29 30.19 33.48
N CYS A 898 -26.18 31.39 34.03
CA CYS A 898 -27.29 32.00 34.77
C CYS A 898 -28.00 33.08 33.95
N VAL A 899 -29.26 33.30 34.28
CA VAL A 899 -30.14 34.30 33.69
C VAL A 899 -30.67 35.23 34.78
N TRP A 900 -30.57 36.52 34.52
CA TRP A 900 -31.12 37.57 35.37
C TRP A 900 -32.57 37.90 34.97
N ASP A 901 -33.50 37.78 35.93
CA ASP A 901 -34.87 38.24 35.75
C ASP A 901 -34.99 39.69 36.27
N GLU A 902 -35.20 40.66 35.37
CA GLU A 902 -35.34 42.07 35.73
C GLU A 902 -36.61 42.39 36.53
N ASN A 903 -37.69 41.60 36.37
CA ASN A 903 -38.96 41.83 37.08
C ASN A 903 -38.89 41.30 38.52
N LEU A 904 -38.28 40.13 38.71
CA LEU A 904 -38.14 39.49 40.01
C LEU A 904 -36.85 39.90 40.74
N ARG A 905 -35.90 40.54 40.04
CA ARG A 905 -34.55 40.88 40.52
C ARG A 905 -33.83 39.66 41.10
N THR A 906 -34.01 38.51 40.47
CA THR A 906 -33.45 37.23 40.90
C THR A 906 -32.67 36.60 39.76
N CYS A 907 -31.61 35.89 40.12
CA CYS A 907 -30.82 35.10 39.19
C CYS A 907 -31.23 33.62 39.26
N GLN A 908 -31.27 32.93 38.12
CA GLN A 908 -31.59 31.51 38.03
C GLN A 908 -30.73 30.81 36.98
N VAL A 909 -30.62 29.49 37.04
CA VAL A 909 -29.91 28.73 35.99
C VAL A 909 -30.72 28.72 34.70
N MET A 910 -30.05 28.87 33.55
CA MET A 910 -30.65 28.81 32.23
C MET A 910 -30.97 27.35 31.88
N ASN A 911 -32.26 27.05 31.66
CA ASN A 911 -32.77 25.74 31.27
C ASN A 911 -33.38 25.70 29.87
N SER A 912 -33.52 26.86 29.21
CA SER A 912 -33.86 27.00 27.79
C SER A 912 -33.45 28.39 27.27
N CYS A 913 -33.34 28.57 25.94
CA CYS A 913 -33.11 29.89 25.35
C CYS A 913 -34.16 30.92 25.81
N ASN A 914 -35.42 30.50 25.96
CA ASN A 914 -36.52 31.38 26.34
C ASN A 914 -36.38 31.94 27.75
N ASP A 915 -35.61 31.28 28.63
CA ASP A 915 -35.41 31.76 29.99
C ASP A 915 -34.69 33.11 29.95
N ALA A 916 -33.76 33.29 29.00
CA ALA A 916 -33.00 34.51 28.78
C ALA A 916 -33.71 35.53 27.87
N ASN A 917 -35.03 35.45 27.67
CA ASN A 917 -35.77 36.37 26.79
C ASN A 917 -35.56 37.86 27.11
N ASN A 918 -35.29 38.18 28.37
CA ASN A 918 -35.06 39.55 28.83
C ASN A 918 -33.58 39.80 29.21
N ASP A 919 -32.68 38.88 28.90
CA ASP A 919 -31.27 38.92 29.30
C ASP A 919 -30.33 38.55 28.15
N GLU A 920 -29.97 39.57 27.38
CA GLU A 920 -29.06 39.46 26.23
C GLU A 920 -27.72 38.81 26.57
N SER A 921 -27.16 39.12 27.75
CA SER A 921 -25.84 38.60 28.14
C SER A 921 -25.89 37.10 28.39
N ALA A 922 -26.93 36.63 29.09
CA ALA A 922 -27.14 35.20 29.29
C ALA A 922 -27.42 34.46 27.97
N CYS A 923 -28.21 35.07 27.07
CA CYS A 923 -28.45 34.53 25.74
C CYS A 923 -27.14 34.39 24.92
N ASN A 924 -26.29 35.42 24.98
CA ASN A 924 -24.99 35.44 24.28
C ASN A 924 -23.95 34.49 24.89
N LEU A 925 -24.05 34.13 26.17
CA LEU A 925 -23.26 33.05 26.75
C LEU A 925 -23.67 31.67 26.19
N ALA A 926 -24.90 31.52 25.70
CA ALA A 926 -25.43 30.32 25.04
C ALA A 926 -25.54 30.47 23.51
N ASN A 927 -24.69 31.30 22.90
CA ASN A 927 -24.76 31.67 21.48
C ASN A 927 -24.42 30.52 20.50
N ASP A 928 -23.99 29.36 21.02
CA ASP A 928 -23.80 28.15 20.22
C ASP A 928 -25.13 27.45 19.87
N ARG A 929 -26.22 27.82 20.55
CA ARG A 929 -27.55 27.20 20.45
C ARG A 929 -28.72 28.20 20.48
N CYS A 930 -28.50 29.43 20.96
CA CYS A 930 -29.51 30.49 21.05
C CYS A 930 -29.14 31.72 20.22
N LEU A 931 -30.15 32.33 19.60
CA LEU A 931 -30.11 33.62 18.93
C LEU A 931 -30.79 34.69 19.76
N TRP A 932 -30.12 35.83 19.90
CA TRP A 932 -30.74 37.09 20.33
C TRP A 932 -31.27 37.87 19.12
N ASP A 933 -32.58 38.18 19.09
CA ASP A 933 -33.20 39.02 18.04
C ASP A 933 -33.67 40.37 18.61
N SER A 934 -33.28 41.46 17.93
CA SER A 934 -33.54 42.84 18.35
C SER A 934 -34.51 43.62 17.45
N SER A 935 -35.42 42.97 16.69
CA SER A 935 -36.23 43.66 15.65
C SER A 935 -37.76 43.77 15.85
N GLN A 936 -38.18 45.03 16.13
CA GLN A 936 -39.43 45.77 15.82
C GLN A 936 -40.78 45.44 16.53
N ASN A 937 -41.09 46.25 17.56
CA ASN A 937 -42.41 46.48 18.22
C ASN A 937 -43.02 45.37 19.09
N GLU A 938 -42.54 45.32 20.35
CA GLU A 938 -43.05 44.58 21.54
C GLU A 938 -42.35 43.23 21.80
N LEU A 939 -41.37 43.27 22.72
CA LEU A 939 -40.52 42.21 23.31
C LEU A 939 -39.25 41.75 22.57
N SER A 940 -38.09 41.99 23.22
CA SER A 940 -36.82 41.28 22.99
C SER A 940 -37.02 39.78 23.24
N ARG A 941 -36.41 38.90 22.43
CA ARG A 941 -36.57 37.45 22.59
C ARG A 941 -35.26 36.71 22.33
N CYS A 942 -34.88 35.84 23.26
CA CYS A 942 -33.82 34.85 23.10
C CYS A 942 -34.48 33.54 22.66
N SER A 943 -34.14 33.07 21.47
CA SER A 943 -34.78 31.88 20.90
C SER A 943 -33.75 30.89 20.39
N GLU A 944 -34.10 29.62 20.32
CA GLU A 944 -33.23 28.62 19.71
C GLU A 944 -32.95 28.97 18.24
N HIS A 945 -31.74 28.64 17.77
CA HIS A 945 -31.41 28.82 16.36
C HIS A 945 -32.32 27.98 15.46
N SER A 946 -32.66 28.56 14.30
CA SER A 946 -33.02 27.80 13.11
C SER A 946 -31.78 27.59 12.22
N CYS A 947 -31.83 26.61 11.31
CA CYS A 947 -30.78 26.43 10.29
C CYS A 947 -30.48 27.71 9.50
N LEU A 948 -31.50 28.52 9.22
CA LEU A 948 -31.33 29.79 8.52
C LEU A 948 -30.58 30.82 9.38
N SER A 949 -31.02 31.03 10.62
CA SER A 949 -30.38 31.99 11.52
C SER A 949 -28.96 31.57 11.90
N TYR A 950 -28.74 30.27 12.12
CA TYR A 950 -27.41 29.73 12.43
C TYR A 950 -26.45 29.89 11.27
N SER A 951 -26.93 29.69 10.03
CA SER A 951 -26.13 29.89 8.82
C SER A 951 -25.79 31.36 8.58
N LEU A 952 -26.69 32.30 8.89
CA LEU A 952 -26.44 33.74 8.77
C LEU A 952 -25.41 34.23 9.79
N GLN A 953 -25.35 33.59 10.96
CA GLN A 953 -24.40 33.92 12.02
C GLN A 953 -23.04 33.25 11.86
N SER A 954 -23.00 31.95 11.52
CA SER A 954 -21.75 31.18 11.38
C SER A 954 -21.13 31.28 9.99
N GLY A 955 -21.84 31.85 9.02
CA GLY A 955 -21.39 31.94 7.62
C GLY A 955 -21.43 30.62 6.84
N GLN A 956 -21.88 29.51 7.45
CA GLN A 956 -21.94 28.18 6.84
C GLN A 956 -23.27 27.49 7.16
N CYS A 957 -23.84 26.76 6.20
CA CYS A 957 -25.08 26.01 6.40
C CYS A 957 -24.76 24.65 7.02
N GLN A 958 -24.71 24.61 8.35
CA GLN A 958 -24.24 23.45 9.11
C GLN A 958 -25.15 23.08 10.28
N TYR A 959 -24.96 21.88 10.83
CA TYR A 959 -25.66 21.38 12.02
C TYR A 959 -25.23 22.07 13.32
N PHE A 960 -26.14 22.08 14.30
CA PHE A 960 -25.88 22.54 15.66
C PHE A 960 -26.72 21.72 16.64
N LYS A 961 -26.37 21.80 17.93
CA LYS A 961 -26.99 20.96 18.96
C LYS A 961 -28.29 21.56 19.48
N THR A 962 -29.20 20.69 19.89
CA THR A 962 -30.36 21.08 20.69
C THR A 962 -29.92 21.63 22.03
N TRP A 963 -30.81 22.38 22.68
CA TRP A 963 -30.57 22.97 24.00
C TRP A 963 -29.99 21.96 25.02
N LYS A 964 -30.54 20.74 25.06
CA LYS A 964 -30.16 19.67 25.99
C LYS A 964 -28.87 18.93 25.62
N ASN A 965 -28.19 19.32 24.53
CA ASN A 965 -26.95 18.71 24.06
C ASN A 965 -27.13 17.22 23.67
N ASP A 966 -28.37 16.77 23.41
CA ASP A 966 -28.75 15.36 23.22
C ASP A 966 -29.09 15.00 21.76
N LYS A 967 -29.40 16.00 20.93
CA LYS A 967 -29.77 15.85 19.53
C LYS A 967 -29.16 16.98 18.71
N TYR A 968 -29.23 16.86 17.39
CA TYR A 968 -28.72 17.86 16.44
C TYR A 968 -29.82 18.32 15.49
N HIS A 969 -29.81 19.60 15.16
CA HIS A 969 -30.55 20.14 14.01
C HIS A 969 -29.69 19.96 12.77
N ILE A 970 -30.21 19.27 11.76
CA ILE A 970 -29.49 18.97 10.51
C ILE A 970 -29.91 19.97 9.43
N CYS A 971 -28.93 20.65 8.84
CA CYS A 971 -29.14 21.78 7.93
C CYS A 971 -28.47 21.55 6.58
N LYS A 972 -29.17 21.84 5.47
CA LYS A 972 -28.60 21.78 4.11
C LYS A 972 -29.14 22.92 3.23
N MET A 973 -28.33 23.34 2.28
CA MET A 973 -28.67 24.41 1.33
C MET A 973 -29.65 23.90 0.28
N ILE A 974 -30.83 24.51 0.20
CA ILE A 974 -31.85 24.22 -0.81
C ILE A 974 -32.19 25.53 -1.52
N GLN A 975 -31.97 25.60 -2.84
CA GLN A 975 -32.28 26.78 -3.68
C GLN A 975 -31.70 28.10 -3.14
N GLY A 976 -30.49 28.09 -2.61
CA GLY A 976 -29.82 29.29 -2.08
C GLY A 976 -30.23 29.68 -0.66
N LYS A 977 -31.04 28.88 0.05
CA LYS A 977 -31.46 29.12 1.43
C LYS A 977 -31.16 27.91 2.34
N CYS A 978 -30.52 28.15 3.49
CA CYS A 978 -30.21 27.09 4.47
C CYS A 978 -31.47 26.65 5.20
N SER A 979 -31.85 25.38 5.05
CA SER A 979 -33.12 24.85 5.57
C SER A 979 -32.86 23.57 6.39
N GLN A 980 -33.69 23.34 7.42
CA GLN A 980 -33.63 22.12 8.22
C GLN A 980 -34.17 20.94 7.41
N ILE A 981 -33.50 19.79 7.50
CA ILE A 981 -33.90 18.58 6.78
C ILE A 981 -33.99 17.41 7.76
N ASP A 982 -34.99 16.55 7.55
CA ASP A 982 -35.02 15.24 8.20
C ASP A 982 -33.94 14.36 7.58
N ALA A 983 -33.01 13.87 8.40
CA ALA A 983 -31.93 13.02 7.98
C ALA A 983 -32.44 11.84 7.12
N THR A 984 -33.58 11.25 7.46
CA THR A 984 -34.16 10.07 6.77
C THR A 984 -34.50 10.30 5.30
N THR A 985 -34.61 11.56 4.87
CA THR A 985 -34.91 11.96 3.49
C THR A 985 -33.67 12.22 2.63
N LEU A 986 -32.47 12.19 3.23
CA LEU A 986 -31.19 12.36 2.53
C LEU A 986 -30.86 11.12 1.70
N THR A 987 -30.24 11.29 0.53
CA THR A 987 -29.83 10.15 -0.33
C THR A 987 -28.61 9.42 0.25
N ALA A 988 -28.19 8.28 -0.32
CA ALA A 988 -27.08 7.47 0.20
C ALA A 988 -25.75 8.24 0.34
N GLU A 989 -25.37 9.00 -0.69
CA GLU A 989 -24.14 9.79 -0.72
C GLU A 989 -24.24 11.04 0.14
N GLU A 990 -25.45 11.57 0.28
CA GLU A 990 -25.75 12.77 1.07
C GLU A 990 -25.94 12.48 2.57
N CYS A 991 -26.41 11.28 2.90
CA CYS A 991 -26.83 10.88 4.23
C CYS A 991 -25.71 11.05 5.25
N TYR A 992 -24.51 10.59 4.90
CA TYR A 992 -23.36 10.66 5.81
C TYR A 992 -22.82 12.10 5.94
N ILE A 993 -22.77 12.85 4.84
CA ILE A 993 -22.17 14.19 4.77
C ILE A 993 -23.10 15.25 5.35
N TYR A 994 -24.36 15.31 4.91
CA TYR A 994 -25.31 16.35 5.34
C TYR A 994 -25.95 16.06 6.69
N SER A 995 -25.99 14.81 7.17
CA SER A 995 -26.33 14.53 8.58
C SER A 995 -25.15 14.74 9.54
N PHE A 996 -24.01 15.20 9.03
CA PHE A 996 -22.78 15.40 9.79
C PHE A 996 -22.40 14.15 10.57
N TYR A 997 -22.48 13.00 9.89
CA TYR A 997 -22.07 11.68 10.38
C TYR A 997 -22.90 11.14 11.56
N THR A 998 -24.03 11.77 11.88
CA THR A 998 -24.93 11.34 12.98
C THR A 998 -26.00 10.33 12.54
N TYR A 999 -26.19 10.17 11.23
CA TYR A 999 -27.08 9.18 10.62
C TYR A 999 -26.30 8.44 9.51
N SER A 1000 -26.58 7.15 9.34
CA SER A 1000 -25.95 6.32 8.31
C SER A 1000 -26.98 5.78 7.34
N TRP A 1001 -26.62 5.67 6.07
CA TRP A 1001 -27.53 5.14 5.05
C TRP A 1001 -27.73 3.66 5.29
N SER A 1002 -28.96 3.24 5.54
CA SER A 1002 -29.31 1.84 5.66
C SER A 1002 -29.72 1.34 4.27
N PRO A 1003 -28.90 0.49 3.61
CA PRO A 1003 -29.26 -0.08 2.32
C PRO A 1003 -30.45 -1.06 2.41
N LEU A 1004 -30.76 -1.58 3.62
CA LEU A 1004 -31.90 -2.46 3.87
C LEU A 1004 -33.25 -1.72 3.87
N SER A 1005 -33.28 -0.48 4.36
CA SER A 1005 -34.50 0.34 4.44
C SER A 1005 -34.52 1.50 3.44
N ASN A 1006 -33.46 1.65 2.64
CA ASN A 1006 -33.24 2.71 1.66
C ASN A 1006 -33.51 4.12 2.23
N ARG A 1007 -33.08 4.33 3.48
CA ARG A 1007 -33.26 5.58 4.24
C ARG A 1007 -32.06 5.80 5.15
N CYS A 1008 -31.80 7.07 5.46
CA CYS A 1008 -30.74 7.47 6.37
C CYS A 1008 -31.22 7.37 7.83
N MET A 1009 -30.66 6.47 8.64
CA MET A 1009 -31.22 6.12 9.96
C MET A 1009 -30.31 6.52 11.12
N GLN A 1010 -30.93 6.88 12.25
CA GLN A 1010 -30.25 7.18 13.51
C GLN A 1010 -29.93 5.88 14.26
N CYS A 1011 -28.68 5.69 14.67
CA CYS A 1011 -28.28 4.45 15.33
C CYS A 1011 -28.87 4.35 16.76
N SER A 1012 -29.55 3.24 17.10
CA SER A 1012 -30.22 3.03 18.40
C SER A 1012 -29.92 1.65 19.04
N ARG A 1013 -29.93 1.59 20.39
CA ARG A 1013 -29.52 0.46 21.27
C ARG A 1013 -30.68 -0.51 21.64
N ILE A 1014 -30.35 -1.78 21.96
CA ILE A 1014 -31.24 -2.76 22.63
C ILE A 1014 -30.57 -3.25 23.94
N LEU A 1015 -31.38 -3.38 25.01
CA LEU A 1015 -31.03 -3.80 26.38
C LEU A 1015 -31.42 -5.26 26.64
N GLU A 1016 -30.63 -6.06 27.37
CA GLU A 1016 -31.14 -7.27 28.06
C GLU A 1016 -30.47 -7.58 29.42
N ASN A 1017 -31.29 -8.11 30.32
CA ASN A 1017 -31.06 -8.48 31.73
C ASN A 1017 -30.57 -9.94 31.90
N GLY A 1018 -29.64 -10.18 32.84
CA GLY A 1018 -29.75 -11.17 33.93
C GLY A 1018 -29.44 -12.69 33.78
N SER A 1019 -28.23 -13.09 34.27
CA SER A 1019 -27.96 -14.12 35.33
C SER A 1019 -27.90 -15.67 35.08
N ASN A 1020 -26.67 -16.22 35.27
CA ASN A 1020 -26.17 -17.35 36.13
C ASN A 1020 -26.68 -18.83 35.96
N ASN A 1021 -25.99 -19.95 36.31
CA ASN A 1021 -24.67 -20.31 36.91
C ASN A 1021 -24.42 -21.86 36.93
N ALA A 1022 -23.19 -22.27 37.34
CA ALA A 1022 -22.77 -23.42 38.22
C ALA A 1022 -21.92 -24.57 37.60
N ASN A 1023 -20.62 -24.74 37.96
CA ASN A 1023 -19.97 -25.58 39.03
C ASN A 1023 -19.41 -26.95 38.50
N SER A 1024 -18.30 -27.60 38.92
CA SER A 1024 -17.19 -27.36 39.89
C SER A 1024 -16.03 -28.41 39.75
N THR A 1025 -14.81 -28.07 40.26
CA THR A 1025 -13.85 -28.82 41.16
C THR A 1025 -12.86 -29.96 40.78
N ASN A 1026 -11.60 -29.76 41.27
CA ASN A 1026 -10.58 -30.68 41.91
C ASN A 1026 -9.59 -31.51 41.04
N SER A 1027 -8.31 -31.80 41.40
CA SER A 1027 -7.30 -31.37 42.41
C SER A 1027 -5.95 -32.17 42.23
N ASN A 1028 -4.78 -31.53 42.50
CA ASN A 1028 -3.46 -32.08 43.03
C ASN A 1028 -2.58 -33.07 42.18
N LYS A 1029 -1.23 -33.23 42.25
CA LYS A 1029 -0.03 -32.77 43.03
C LYS A 1029 1.27 -33.30 42.32
N THR A 1030 2.35 -32.52 42.10
CA THR A 1030 3.75 -32.60 42.68
C THR A 1030 4.69 -33.69 42.08
N ILE A 1031 5.94 -33.41 41.65
CA ILE A 1031 7.23 -33.50 42.40
C ILE A 1031 8.45 -33.04 41.52
N TYR A 1032 9.46 -32.41 42.15
CA TYR A 1032 10.84 -32.12 41.68
C TYR A 1032 11.85 -32.95 42.52
N GLN A 1033 12.96 -33.47 41.96
CA GLN A 1033 14.36 -33.37 42.52
C GLN A 1033 15.46 -34.22 41.79
N TYR A 1034 16.53 -33.54 41.35
CA TYR A 1034 18.02 -33.75 41.39
C TYR A 1034 18.73 -35.15 41.43
N VAL A 1035 19.84 -35.33 40.67
CA VAL A 1035 21.30 -35.23 41.05
C VAL A 1035 22.25 -35.74 39.91
N LEU A 1036 23.45 -35.14 39.84
CA LEU A 1036 24.67 -35.33 39.01
C LEU A 1036 25.31 -36.76 38.96
N GLY A 1037 26.09 -37.04 37.89
CA GLY A 1037 27.10 -38.12 37.86
C GLY A 1037 27.82 -38.38 36.50
N THR A 1038 29.06 -37.85 36.37
CA THR A 1038 30.27 -38.36 35.65
C THR A 1038 30.22 -38.97 34.23
N ILE A 1039 31.12 -38.52 33.32
CA ILE A 1039 32.28 -39.29 32.75
C ILE A 1039 32.90 -38.55 31.55
N THR A 1040 34.23 -38.38 31.59
CA THR A 1040 35.16 -38.07 30.49
C THR A 1040 35.61 -39.35 29.78
N GLY A 1041 35.76 -39.34 28.44
CA GLY A 1041 36.49 -40.39 27.71
C GLY A 1041 36.11 -40.54 26.23
N PHE A 1042 37.13 -40.62 25.34
CA PHE A 1042 37.13 -40.58 23.87
C PHE A 1042 37.01 -39.14 23.32
N PHE A 1043 38.08 -38.45 22.89
CA PHE A 1043 39.07 -38.84 21.90
C PHE A 1043 40.46 -38.23 22.16
N ALA A 1044 41.50 -39.05 22.17
CA ALA A 1044 42.86 -38.65 21.82
C ALA A 1044 43.64 -39.87 21.26
N PHE A 1045 43.67 -39.96 19.93
CA PHE A 1045 44.71 -40.58 19.08
C PHE A 1045 44.39 -40.02 17.68
N ALA A 1046 45.21 -39.23 17.00
CA ALA A 1046 46.65 -39.10 17.03
C ALA A 1046 47.11 -37.70 16.58
N ALA A 1047 48.13 -37.18 17.26
CA ALA A 1047 49.18 -36.38 16.65
C ALA A 1047 50.51 -36.92 17.19
N VAL A 1048 51.36 -37.43 16.30
CA VAL A 1048 52.81 -37.28 16.46
C VAL A 1048 53.15 -36.04 15.64
N LEU A 1049 53.64 -35.03 16.38
CA LEU A 1049 54.08 -33.68 15.99
C LEU A 1049 52.99 -32.63 15.79
#